data_AF-A0A0V1A2U6-F1
#
_entry.id   AF-A0A0V1A2U6-F1
#
_cell.length_a   1.000
_cell.length_b   1.000
_cell.length_c   1.000
_cell.angle_alpha   90.00
_cell.angle_beta   90.00
_cell.angle_gamma   90.00
#
_symmetry.space_group_name_H-M   'P 1'
#
loop_
_entity.id
_entity.type
_entity.pdbx_description
1 polymer ?
#
loop_
_entity_poly.entity_id
_entity_poly.type
_entity_poly.pdbx_seq_one_letter_code
_entity_poly.pdbx_strand_id
1 'polypeptide(L)'
;LLFCFSFTMVSLPSLPVSLALSPRVYRILGCNSGSMTLQGTNTYLVGTGRKRLLIDTGEANNFAYLQYLSQALAETGACICGVLCTHWHADHIGGVMNVARQYSVTNLMKFRRDNPEENIKYEQLGFEFVREGQLITVEGATLKVIHTPGHADDHMSLQLLEENAVFTGDCILGDGSTTVFEDLDSYMKSLKKLQSLAPDLIYPGHGSPIYDAVKRIQRYIDHRQRRENQIFNVLSQSKLPLTPMDIVQKIYSETPVMLHRAASINVLQHLEKLQKLGKTSKRSNSHSIRLTKNFAITITARTISELYLVMSVLHPQYTYKKNANERQVITDRQPKSNYVGQLNGRSVIINGNDATVAHLWNCVCKSNLQLMTSSEFFSYCVTSAADFVFRFAVYLHFRRRGWIVKPGLNYGVDYVVYPDAPNNVHSQFMVIIVPHWNGFHELPMTWRDAVSASRISSAVSKNVLLCGVKNLNGDFQKLTLADLEQCPVQIVCLKQWFARRPFSDKKERKIRSKLKMPCRCLRWAFRIVNWEPSGAEWAHMLRCLQLDDLPRIRRQVFREDIRAAVAGGLMMRKAISVCTGLAWDEIKLIRSSTGKPMLDESIKLDYQFSFNLSHHGDYVILATSSSSVCGADVMKIEYPRLQMNLAEYFKMMSPQFADEEYAALNQQRTDSEKLELFYRYWCLKESYLKAIGFGIRCDLSQMHFTFSSLILPVGQFEINTKLVFDETPHNEFTFEECHLDPRHAACVCYKDDSLEAECEQHRGKCIPFQLVTMDFVLQDAVTLNDEEAIPVPGLCKAVPIGALDFSCYLVSR
;
A
#
# COMPACT_ATOMS: atom_id res chain seq x y z
N LEU A 1 11.91 4.79 4.03
CA LEU A 1 11.94 3.35 4.39
C LEU A 1 11.41 2.50 3.21
N LEU A 2 12.00 2.62 2.02
CA LEU A 2 11.48 2.07 0.75
C LEU A 2 12.58 1.40 -0.08
N PHE A 3 13.54 0.76 0.59
CA PHE A 3 14.82 0.39 -0.04
C PHE A 3 15.21 -1.06 0.20
N CYS A 4 14.35 -2.03 -0.19
CA CYS A 4 14.70 -3.46 -0.25
C CYS A 4 14.02 -4.26 -1.37
N PHE A 5 13.05 -3.72 -2.11
CA PHE A 5 12.41 -4.46 -3.20
C PHE A 5 12.99 -4.03 -4.56
N SER A 6 13.86 -4.88 -5.11
CA SER A 6 14.02 -4.95 -6.56
C SER A 6 12.67 -5.39 -7.12
N PHE A 7 11.88 -4.44 -7.65
CA PHE A 7 10.63 -4.71 -8.36
C PHE A 7 10.96 -5.25 -9.76
N THR A 8 11.51 -6.45 -9.82
CA THR A 8 11.03 -7.41 -10.83
C THR A 8 9.77 -8.01 -10.22
N MET A 9 8.61 -7.93 -10.89
CA MET A 9 7.42 -8.70 -10.51
C MET A 9 7.73 -10.19 -10.68
N VAL A 10 8.49 -10.75 -9.75
CA VAL A 10 8.56 -12.19 -9.57
C VAL A 10 7.22 -12.54 -8.94
N SER A 11 6.37 -13.23 -9.70
CA SER A 11 5.19 -13.92 -9.16
C SER A 11 5.64 -14.68 -7.91
N LEU A 12 5.21 -14.21 -6.74
CA LEU A 12 5.49 -14.93 -5.49
C LEU A 12 4.85 -16.32 -5.59
N PRO A 13 5.57 -17.39 -5.17
CA PRO A 13 5.00 -18.71 -5.19
C PRO A 13 3.75 -18.76 -4.31
N SER A 14 2.71 -19.44 -4.79
CA SER A 14 1.52 -19.69 -3.98
C SER A 14 1.89 -20.64 -2.85
N LEU A 15 1.61 -20.22 -1.61
CA LEU A 15 1.84 -21.00 -0.42
C LEU A 15 0.49 -21.50 0.12
N PRO A 16 0.35 -22.81 0.40
CA PRO A 16 -0.84 -23.31 1.08
C PRO A 16 -0.95 -22.68 2.47
N VAL A 17 -2.18 -22.35 2.87
CA VAL A 17 -2.48 -21.64 4.13
C VAL A 17 -1.99 -22.43 5.34
N SER A 18 -2.14 -23.75 5.31
CA SER A 18 -1.58 -24.67 6.30
C SER A 18 -0.83 -25.79 5.60
N LEU A 19 0.32 -26.20 6.15
CA LEU A 19 1.11 -27.30 5.58
C LEU A 19 2.05 -27.90 6.63
N ALA A 20 2.05 -29.23 6.73
CA ALA A 20 3.11 -29.96 7.43
C ALA A 20 4.40 -29.90 6.60
N LEU A 21 5.42 -29.21 7.10
CA LEU A 21 6.72 -29.06 6.44
C LEU A 21 7.69 -30.19 6.81
N SER A 22 7.53 -30.75 8.01
CA SER A 22 8.26 -31.91 8.50
C SER A 22 7.42 -32.64 9.56
N PRO A 23 7.85 -33.81 10.06
CA PRO A 23 7.17 -34.46 11.20
C PRO A 23 7.09 -33.59 12.46
N ARG A 24 7.95 -32.58 12.59
CA ARG A 24 8.03 -31.69 13.75
C ARG A 24 7.44 -30.30 13.50
N VAL A 25 7.39 -29.85 12.24
CA VAL A 25 7.08 -28.47 11.89
C VAL A 25 5.82 -28.41 11.03
N TYR A 26 4.79 -27.76 11.54
CA TYR A 26 3.56 -27.47 10.82
C TYR A 26 3.42 -25.95 10.69
N ARG A 27 3.34 -25.44 9.46
CA ARG A 27 3.23 -24.00 9.18
C ARG A 27 1.77 -23.59 9.00
N ILE A 28 1.39 -22.46 9.56
CA ILE A 28 0.12 -21.77 9.33
C ILE A 28 0.42 -20.33 8.87
N LEU A 29 -0.16 -19.90 7.76
CA LEU A 29 -0.06 -18.52 7.30
C LEU A 29 -0.97 -17.61 8.15
N GLY A 30 -0.45 -16.44 8.52
CA GLY A 30 -1.15 -15.42 9.29
C GLY A 30 -2.29 -14.71 8.55
N CYS A 31 -2.59 -15.10 7.30
CA CYS A 31 -3.64 -14.53 6.46
C CYS A 31 -3.59 -12.99 6.38
N ASN A 32 -2.38 -12.42 6.33
CA ASN A 32 -2.10 -10.99 6.34
C ASN A 32 -1.10 -10.63 5.23
N SER A 33 -1.42 -11.00 3.99
CA SER A 33 -0.56 -10.75 2.82
C SER A 33 -0.39 -9.25 2.57
N GLY A 34 0.82 -8.83 2.22
CA GLY A 34 1.16 -7.41 2.06
C GLY A 34 2.55 -7.21 1.48
N SER A 35 2.91 -5.96 1.21
CA SER A 35 4.22 -5.63 0.63
C SER A 35 5.39 -5.98 1.55
N MET A 36 5.18 -5.93 2.87
CA MET A 36 6.18 -6.28 3.88
C MET A 36 6.10 -7.75 4.32
N THR A 37 4.89 -8.31 4.35
CA THR A 37 4.58 -9.65 4.85
C THR A 37 4.52 -10.73 3.76
N LEU A 38 4.72 -10.34 2.49
CA LEU A 38 4.64 -11.23 1.32
C LEU A 38 3.30 -11.98 1.24
N GLN A 39 3.32 -13.31 1.20
CA GLN A 39 2.12 -14.15 1.24
C GLN A 39 1.41 -14.13 2.61
N GLY A 40 2.04 -13.60 3.65
CA GLY A 40 1.58 -13.55 5.04
C GLY A 40 2.68 -13.96 6.02
N THR A 41 2.48 -13.71 7.32
CA THR A 41 3.38 -14.20 8.37
C THR A 41 3.34 -15.72 8.43
N ASN A 42 4.48 -16.38 8.36
CA ASN A 42 4.60 -17.80 8.65
C ASN A 42 4.62 -17.99 10.17
N THR A 43 3.56 -18.57 10.73
CA THR A 43 3.60 -19.08 12.11
C THR A 43 3.85 -20.57 12.09
N TYR A 44 4.52 -21.09 13.12
CA TYR A 44 4.99 -22.48 13.15
C TYR A 44 4.58 -23.18 14.43
N LEU A 45 3.86 -24.29 14.29
CA LEU A 45 3.58 -25.23 15.37
C LEU A 45 4.67 -26.30 15.39
N VAL A 46 5.43 -26.36 16.48
CA VAL A 46 6.67 -27.15 16.59
C VAL A 46 6.58 -28.20 17.70
N GLY A 47 6.90 -29.45 17.35
CA GLY A 47 6.89 -30.62 18.23
C GLY A 47 6.19 -31.81 17.57
N THR A 48 6.40 -33.02 18.09
CA THR A 48 5.73 -34.25 17.61
C THR A 48 4.54 -34.63 18.50
N GLY A 49 4.65 -34.36 19.79
CA GLY A 49 3.64 -34.75 20.78
C GLY A 49 2.40 -33.87 20.82
N ARG A 50 1.57 -34.12 21.83
CA ARG A 50 0.34 -33.35 22.10
C ARG A 50 0.62 -31.90 22.49
N LYS A 51 1.67 -31.64 23.27
CA LYS A 51 2.06 -30.26 23.64
C LYS A 51 3.09 -29.73 22.64
N ARG A 52 2.75 -28.64 21.93
CA ARG A 52 3.61 -28.02 20.92
C ARG A 52 3.82 -26.54 21.17
N LEU A 53 4.95 -26.01 20.70
CA LEU A 53 5.28 -24.59 20.75
C LEU A 53 4.72 -23.90 19.52
N LEU A 54 4.23 -22.66 19.67
CA LEU A 54 3.88 -21.80 18.55
C LEU A 54 4.94 -20.70 18.39
N ILE A 55 5.52 -20.58 17.20
CA ILE A 55 6.44 -19.49 16.85
C ILE A 55 5.65 -18.46 16.04
N ASP A 56 5.64 -17.21 16.53
CA ASP A 56 4.90 -16.06 16.03
C ASP A 56 3.38 -16.25 15.96
N THR A 57 2.65 -15.13 15.82
CA THR A 57 1.19 -15.11 16.01
C THR A 57 0.42 -14.29 14.98
N GLY A 58 1.09 -13.76 13.96
CA GLY A 58 0.43 -12.91 12.97
C GLY A 58 -0.02 -11.56 13.55
N GLU A 59 -0.88 -10.88 12.80
CA GLU A 59 -1.47 -9.60 13.19
C GLU A 59 -2.58 -9.74 14.24
N ALA A 60 -2.80 -8.67 14.99
CA ALA A 60 -3.86 -8.58 15.97
C ALA A 60 -5.26 -8.73 15.33
N ASN A 61 -6.16 -9.44 16.00
CA ASN A 61 -7.56 -9.60 15.59
C ASN A 61 -7.77 -10.22 14.18
N ASN A 62 -6.83 -11.01 13.69
CA ASN A 62 -7.00 -11.75 12.44
C ASN A 62 -7.80 -13.06 12.67
N PHE A 63 -9.12 -12.99 12.45
CA PHE A 63 -10.01 -14.14 12.67
C PHE A 63 -9.75 -15.31 11.70
N ALA A 64 -9.33 -15.03 10.46
CA ALA A 64 -9.01 -16.08 9.50
C ALA A 64 -7.82 -16.92 9.99
N TYR A 65 -6.76 -16.26 10.46
CA TYR A 65 -5.63 -16.94 11.08
C TYR A 65 -6.05 -17.83 12.27
N LEU A 66 -6.87 -17.31 13.19
CA LEU A 66 -7.32 -18.09 14.35
C LEU A 66 -8.13 -19.34 13.95
N GLN A 67 -8.90 -19.25 12.87
CA GLN A 67 -9.63 -20.40 12.30
C GLN A 67 -8.67 -21.47 11.78
N TYR A 68 -7.66 -21.09 10.99
CA TYR A 68 -6.67 -22.04 10.45
C TYR A 68 -5.76 -22.61 11.55
N LEU A 69 -5.45 -21.83 12.57
CA LEU A 69 -4.74 -22.32 13.75
C LEU A 69 -5.58 -23.38 14.50
N SER A 70 -6.88 -23.12 14.69
CA SER A 70 -7.80 -24.09 15.30
C SER A 70 -7.86 -25.40 14.50
N GLN A 71 -7.96 -25.29 13.17
CA GLN A 71 -7.94 -26.44 12.27
C GLN A 71 -6.63 -27.22 12.37
N ALA A 72 -5.48 -26.54 12.35
CA ALA A 72 -4.17 -27.19 12.48
C ALA A 72 -4.01 -27.91 13.82
N LEU A 73 -4.50 -27.33 14.92
CA LEU A 73 -4.49 -27.98 16.24
C LEU A 73 -5.39 -29.22 16.28
N ALA A 74 -6.57 -29.15 15.64
CA ALA A 74 -7.46 -30.30 15.52
C ALA A 74 -6.86 -31.43 14.67
N GLU A 75 -6.29 -31.09 13.50
CA GLU A 75 -5.64 -32.04 12.59
C GLU A 75 -4.44 -32.75 13.22
N THR A 76 -3.65 -32.01 14.00
CA THR A 76 -2.44 -32.56 14.67
C THR A 76 -2.72 -33.19 16.03
N GLY A 77 -3.93 -33.01 16.57
CA GLY A 77 -4.27 -33.39 17.95
C GLY A 77 -3.47 -32.61 19.01
N ALA A 78 -2.88 -31.47 18.65
CA ALA A 78 -1.97 -30.72 19.49
C ALA A 78 -2.69 -29.65 20.33
N CYS A 79 -2.03 -29.24 21.42
CA CYS A 79 -2.33 -28.04 22.18
C CYS A 79 -1.08 -27.17 22.30
N ILE A 80 -1.28 -25.85 22.32
CA ILE A 80 -0.20 -24.88 22.43
C ILE A 80 0.24 -24.82 23.89
N CYS A 81 1.48 -25.16 24.19
CA CYS A 81 2.03 -25.08 25.55
C CYS A 81 2.91 -23.85 25.79
N GLY A 82 3.27 -23.12 24.74
CA GLY A 82 3.99 -21.85 24.83
C GLY A 82 4.06 -21.15 23.48
N VAL A 83 4.17 -19.83 23.51
CA VAL A 83 4.32 -18.97 22.32
C VAL A 83 5.67 -18.27 22.36
N LEU A 84 6.42 -18.32 21.26
CA LEU A 84 7.68 -17.61 21.09
C LEU A 84 7.51 -16.54 20.00
N CYS A 85 7.67 -15.27 20.35
CA CYS A 85 7.62 -14.16 19.38
C CYS A 85 9.03 -13.74 18.97
N THR A 86 9.35 -13.84 17.68
CA THR A 86 10.68 -13.54 17.13
C THR A 86 11.11 -12.10 17.40
N HIS A 87 10.19 -11.13 17.31
CA HIS A 87 10.48 -9.72 17.60
C HIS A 87 9.19 -8.90 17.82
N TRP A 88 9.32 -7.60 18.10
CA TRP A 88 8.21 -6.72 18.49
C TRP A 88 7.25 -6.27 17.37
N HIS A 89 7.53 -6.52 16.09
CA HIS A 89 6.66 -6.02 15.02
C HIS A 89 5.27 -6.67 15.05
N ALA A 90 4.27 -5.86 14.71
CA ALA A 90 2.85 -6.15 14.95
C ALA A 90 2.34 -7.38 14.20
N ASP A 91 2.95 -7.74 13.09
CA ASP A 91 2.66 -8.90 12.26
C ASP A 91 3.27 -10.20 12.79
N HIS A 92 4.12 -10.15 13.83
CA HIS A 92 4.64 -11.32 14.54
C HIS A 92 4.05 -11.46 15.94
N ILE A 93 3.94 -10.34 16.68
CA ILE A 93 3.46 -10.33 18.06
C ILE A 93 1.98 -9.99 18.21
N GLY A 94 1.33 -9.43 17.18
CA GLY A 94 0.00 -8.81 17.30
C GLY A 94 -1.09 -9.78 17.73
N GLY A 95 -1.07 -11.01 17.21
CA GLY A 95 -2.04 -12.06 17.54
C GLY A 95 -1.84 -12.73 18.89
N VAL A 96 -0.78 -12.40 19.65
CA VAL A 96 -0.40 -13.13 20.87
C VAL A 96 -1.50 -13.13 21.92
N MET A 97 -2.18 -12.00 22.11
CA MET A 97 -3.25 -11.88 23.10
C MET A 97 -4.52 -12.62 22.65
N ASN A 98 -4.75 -12.73 21.34
CA ASN A 98 -5.86 -13.53 20.81
C ASN A 98 -5.60 -15.02 21.07
N VAL A 99 -4.39 -15.51 20.75
CA VAL A 99 -3.98 -16.90 20.96
C VAL A 99 -3.96 -17.25 22.46
N ALA A 100 -3.35 -16.41 23.29
CA ALA A 100 -3.25 -16.63 24.73
C ALA A 100 -4.62 -16.79 25.39
N ARG A 101 -5.58 -15.93 25.03
CA ARG A 101 -6.95 -15.99 25.55
C ARG A 101 -7.72 -17.20 25.01
N GLN A 102 -7.65 -17.45 23.70
CA GLN A 102 -8.44 -18.51 23.07
C GLN A 102 -7.99 -19.92 23.49
N TYR A 103 -6.68 -20.12 23.67
CA TYR A 103 -6.10 -21.43 23.96
C TYR A 103 -5.54 -21.55 25.38
N SER A 104 -5.83 -20.57 26.25
CA SER A 104 -5.39 -20.53 27.66
C SER A 104 -3.86 -20.70 27.83
N VAL A 105 -3.08 -20.07 26.94
CA VAL A 105 -1.61 -20.15 26.97
C VAL A 105 -1.07 -19.04 27.86
N THR A 106 -0.32 -19.41 28.88
CA THR A 106 0.31 -18.46 29.82
C THR A 106 1.80 -18.28 29.59
N ASN A 107 2.46 -19.24 28.94
CA ASN A 107 3.89 -19.18 28.66
C ASN A 107 4.16 -18.40 27.36
N LEU A 108 4.27 -17.08 27.49
CA LEU A 108 4.57 -16.17 26.38
C LEU A 108 6.05 -15.76 26.47
N MET A 109 6.82 -15.95 25.41
CA MET A 109 8.27 -15.79 25.43
C MET A 109 8.75 -14.84 24.32
N LYS A 110 9.66 -13.94 24.67
CA LYS A 110 10.35 -13.06 23.69
C LYS A 110 11.73 -12.61 24.19
N PHE A 111 12.54 -12.01 23.33
CA PHE A 111 13.80 -11.39 23.77
C PHE A 111 13.57 -10.01 24.40
N ARG A 112 14.51 -9.51 25.21
CA ARG A 112 14.45 -8.14 25.77
C ARG A 112 14.75 -7.10 24.70
N ARG A 113 14.05 -5.96 24.76
CA ARG A 113 14.35 -4.74 24.00
C ARG A 113 15.40 -3.89 24.70
N ASP A 114 16.06 -3.02 23.95
CA ASP A 114 17.01 -2.04 24.51
C ASP A 114 16.27 -0.96 25.30
N ASN A 115 15.01 -0.67 24.95
CA ASN A 115 14.15 0.27 25.68
C ASN A 115 13.54 -0.38 26.95
N PRO A 116 13.91 0.06 28.17
CA PRO A 116 13.39 -0.51 29.41
C PRO A 116 11.88 -0.30 29.61
N GLU A 117 11.31 0.81 29.13
CA GLU A 117 9.88 1.10 29.28
C GLU A 117 9.02 0.13 28.47
N GLU A 118 9.49 -0.27 27.29
CA GLU A 118 8.82 -1.29 26.48
C GLU A 118 8.88 -2.66 27.16
N ASN A 119 10.00 -3.00 27.80
CA ASN A 119 10.13 -4.27 28.52
C ASN A 119 9.12 -4.38 29.67
N ILE A 120 8.89 -3.30 30.42
CA ILE A 120 7.88 -3.27 31.50
C ILE A 120 6.48 -3.57 30.95
N LYS A 121 6.13 -3.02 29.78
CA LYS A 121 4.84 -3.29 29.13
C LYS A 121 4.68 -4.77 28.77
N TYR A 122 5.72 -5.40 28.23
CA TYR A 122 5.68 -6.82 27.89
C TYR A 122 5.61 -7.72 29.13
N GLU A 123 6.34 -7.40 30.20
CA GLU A 123 6.24 -8.09 31.49
C GLU A 123 4.80 -8.00 32.04
N GLN A 124 4.16 -6.84 31.95
CA GLN A 124 2.75 -6.64 32.35
C GLN A 124 1.75 -7.43 31.49
N LEU A 125 2.10 -7.71 30.23
CA LEU A 125 1.32 -8.56 29.32
C LEU A 125 1.57 -10.06 29.55
N GLY A 126 2.44 -10.42 30.50
CA GLY A 126 2.75 -11.82 30.85
C GLY A 126 3.88 -12.43 30.02
N PHE A 127 4.71 -11.64 29.35
CA PHE A 127 5.88 -12.15 28.66
C PHE A 127 7.03 -12.47 29.62
N GLU A 128 7.60 -13.66 29.46
CA GLU A 128 8.89 -14.06 29.99
C GLU A 128 10.00 -13.78 28.99
N PHE A 129 11.11 -13.24 29.47
CA PHE A 129 12.24 -12.90 28.61
C PHE A 129 13.24 -14.05 28.49
N VAL A 130 13.42 -14.53 27.25
CA VAL A 130 14.42 -15.55 26.94
C VAL A 130 15.82 -14.97 26.81
N ARG A 131 16.83 -15.84 26.87
CA ARG A 131 18.25 -15.47 26.78
C ARG A 131 18.95 -16.21 25.64
N GLU A 132 20.04 -15.64 25.16
CA GLU A 132 20.95 -16.30 24.20
C GLU A 132 21.29 -17.71 24.68
N GLY A 133 21.15 -18.69 23.79
CA GLY A 133 21.51 -20.08 24.04
C GLY A 133 20.51 -20.87 24.90
N GLN A 134 19.43 -20.25 25.40
CA GLN A 134 18.39 -20.95 26.14
C GLN A 134 17.77 -22.06 25.29
N LEU A 135 17.62 -23.24 25.89
CA LEU A 135 16.96 -24.39 25.26
C LEU A 135 15.51 -24.48 25.74
N ILE A 136 14.60 -24.65 24.79
CA ILE A 136 13.16 -24.78 25.03
C ILE A 136 12.71 -26.09 24.37
N THR A 137 12.28 -27.04 25.18
CA THR A 137 12.03 -28.42 24.77
C THR A 137 10.55 -28.78 24.87
N VAL A 138 10.05 -29.46 23.84
CA VAL A 138 8.79 -30.22 23.85
C VAL A 138 9.05 -31.62 23.31
N GLU A 139 8.05 -32.50 23.34
CA GLU A 139 8.19 -33.84 22.79
C GLU A 139 8.62 -33.77 21.31
N GLY A 140 9.78 -34.38 21.02
CA GLY A 140 10.34 -34.47 19.68
C GLY A 140 10.97 -33.19 19.12
N ALA A 141 11.06 -32.08 19.87
CA ALA A 141 11.70 -30.85 19.38
C ALA A 141 12.40 -30.04 20.48
N THR A 142 13.62 -29.57 20.16
CA THR A 142 14.45 -28.72 21.01
C THR A 142 14.81 -27.44 20.26
N LEU A 143 14.26 -26.31 20.71
CA LEU A 143 14.56 -24.99 20.16
C LEU A 143 15.66 -24.30 20.98
N LYS A 144 16.77 -23.97 20.34
CA LYS A 144 17.84 -23.13 20.91
C LYS A 144 17.63 -21.67 20.49
N VAL A 145 17.53 -20.77 21.47
CA VAL A 145 17.38 -19.33 21.24
C VAL A 145 18.68 -18.72 20.75
N ILE A 146 18.61 -17.94 19.67
CA ILE A 146 19.73 -17.21 19.08
C ILE A 146 19.33 -15.74 18.92
N HIS A 147 19.89 -14.88 19.75
CA HIS A 147 19.78 -13.42 19.60
C HIS A 147 20.43 -13.00 18.30
N THR A 148 19.61 -12.41 17.43
CA THR A 148 19.95 -11.99 16.07
C THR A 148 19.50 -10.55 15.83
N PRO A 149 20.01 -9.58 16.61
CA PRO A 149 19.61 -8.18 16.49
C PRO A 149 20.01 -7.59 15.15
N GLY A 150 19.38 -6.48 14.80
CA GLY A 150 19.67 -5.72 13.58
C GLY A 150 18.40 -5.41 12.81
N HIS A 151 17.56 -6.42 12.55
CA HIS A 151 16.20 -6.18 12.04
C HIS A 151 15.40 -5.35 13.06
N ALA A 152 15.39 -5.83 14.30
CA ALA A 152 14.94 -5.14 15.50
C ALA A 152 15.92 -5.41 16.65
N ASP A 153 15.88 -4.62 17.72
CA ASP A 153 16.71 -4.78 18.92
C ASP A 153 16.45 -6.11 19.66
N ASP A 154 15.19 -6.52 19.78
CA ASP A 154 14.77 -7.79 20.39
C ASP A 154 14.67 -8.98 19.44
N HIS A 155 15.21 -8.88 18.22
CA HIS A 155 15.04 -9.96 17.24
C HIS A 155 15.78 -11.25 17.65
N MET A 156 15.05 -12.37 17.65
CA MET A 156 15.58 -13.71 17.88
C MET A 156 15.28 -14.67 16.72
N SER A 157 16.24 -15.54 16.45
CA SER A 157 16.10 -16.74 15.62
C SER A 157 16.09 -17.97 16.53
N LEU A 158 15.51 -19.08 16.07
CA LEU A 158 15.38 -20.30 16.86
C LEU A 158 15.96 -21.47 16.05
N GLN A 159 16.96 -22.17 16.58
CA GLN A 159 17.50 -23.37 15.94
C GLN A 159 16.78 -24.62 16.47
N LEU A 160 16.13 -25.35 15.58
CA LEU A 160 15.60 -26.69 15.83
C LEU A 160 16.73 -27.69 15.69
N LEU A 161 17.20 -28.22 16.82
CA LEU A 161 18.40 -29.06 16.85
C LEU A 161 18.21 -30.38 16.09
N GLU A 162 17.03 -30.98 16.15
CA GLU A 162 16.74 -32.29 15.55
C GLU A 162 16.72 -32.26 14.01
N GLU A 163 16.48 -31.10 13.41
CA GLU A 163 16.42 -30.94 11.94
C GLU A 163 17.55 -30.06 11.40
N ASN A 164 18.45 -29.59 12.27
CA ASN A 164 19.45 -28.56 11.98
C ASN A 164 18.84 -27.38 11.18
N ALA A 165 17.60 -27.03 11.52
CA ALA A 165 16.81 -26.01 10.85
C ALA A 165 16.78 -24.74 11.70
N VAL A 166 16.66 -23.58 11.07
CA VAL A 166 16.57 -22.30 11.80
C VAL A 166 15.31 -21.54 11.40
N PHE A 167 14.51 -21.20 12.40
CA PHE A 167 13.45 -20.21 12.26
C PHE A 167 14.08 -18.82 12.33
N THR A 168 14.08 -18.07 11.22
CA THR A 168 14.86 -16.84 11.10
C THR A 168 14.07 -15.56 11.33
N GLY A 169 12.75 -15.64 11.58
CA GLY A 169 11.88 -14.46 11.62
C GLY A 169 12.15 -13.57 10.40
N ASP A 170 12.33 -12.28 10.65
CA ASP A 170 12.57 -11.27 9.62
C ASP A 170 14.05 -10.99 9.34
N CYS A 171 14.96 -11.74 9.99
CA CYS A 171 16.39 -11.66 9.70
C CYS A 171 16.70 -12.20 8.29
N ILE A 172 16.03 -13.27 7.85
CA ILE A 172 16.16 -13.84 6.50
C ILE A 172 14.77 -14.24 6.02
N LEU A 173 14.40 -13.76 4.82
CA LEU A 173 13.10 -14.00 4.21
C LEU A 173 13.18 -15.09 3.15
N GLY A 174 12.09 -15.84 2.98
CA GLY A 174 11.97 -16.94 2.04
C GLY A 174 12.03 -16.51 0.59
N ASP A 175 11.31 -15.44 0.26
CA ASP A 175 11.24 -14.84 -1.06
C ASP A 175 11.76 -13.38 -1.01
N GLY A 176 12.24 -12.86 -2.15
CA GLY A 176 12.84 -11.53 -2.24
C GLY A 176 14.36 -11.48 -2.02
N SER A 177 14.96 -10.32 -2.28
CA SER A 177 16.42 -10.16 -2.35
C SER A 177 17.09 -9.85 -1.00
N THR A 178 16.38 -9.19 -0.07
CA THR A 178 16.89 -8.80 1.25
C THR A 178 15.77 -8.26 2.16
N THR A 179 16.04 -8.06 3.46
CA THR A 179 15.10 -7.52 4.47
C THR A 179 15.49 -6.10 4.94
N VAL A 180 14.57 -5.42 5.63
CA VAL A 180 14.79 -4.11 6.29
C VAL A 180 15.44 -4.31 7.66
N PHE A 181 16.19 -3.32 8.14
CA PHE A 181 16.84 -3.36 9.46
C PHE A 181 16.95 -1.97 10.07
N GLU A 182 17.05 -1.94 11.40
CA GLU A 182 17.31 -0.75 12.21
C GLU A 182 18.82 -0.47 12.35
N ASP A 183 19.65 -1.52 12.43
CA ASP A 183 21.12 -1.40 12.55
C ASP A 183 21.86 -2.42 11.67
N LEU A 184 22.56 -1.92 10.64
CA LEU A 184 23.29 -2.79 9.70
C LEU A 184 24.45 -3.55 10.35
N ASP A 185 25.15 -2.98 11.33
CA ASP A 185 26.31 -3.64 11.96
C ASP A 185 25.89 -4.89 12.73
N SER A 186 24.87 -4.75 13.60
CA SER A 186 24.26 -5.86 14.33
C SER A 186 23.67 -6.89 13.36
N TYR A 187 22.96 -6.44 12.33
CA TYR A 187 22.40 -7.32 11.31
C TYR A 187 23.47 -8.16 10.60
N MET A 188 24.60 -7.57 10.21
CA MET A 188 25.71 -8.32 9.58
C MET A 188 26.39 -9.30 10.54
N LYS A 189 26.48 -8.97 11.83
CA LYS A 189 26.96 -9.91 12.86
C LYS A 189 25.99 -11.07 13.04
N SER A 190 24.69 -10.81 13.03
CA SER A 190 23.63 -11.82 13.09
C SER A 190 23.67 -12.76 11.90
N LEU A 191 23.81 -12.25 10.67
CA LEU A 191 23.96 -13.10 9.48
C LEU A 191 25.20 -14.00 9.55
N LYS A 192 26.34 -13.47 10.03
CA LYS A 192 27.55 -14.28 10.22
C LYS A 192 27.39 -15.34 11.32
N LYS A 193 26.68 -14.99 12.40
CA LYS A 193 26.34 -15.95 13.46
C LYS A 193 25.49 -17.08 12.88
N LEU A 194 24.43 -16.77 12.15
CA LEU A 194 23.58 -17.76 11.47
C LEU A 194 24.37 -18.59 10.45
N GLN A 195 25.28 -17.97 9.71
CA GLN A 195 26.17 -18.67 8.77
C GLN A 195 27.04 -19.71 9.48
N SER A 196 27.58 -19.38 10.65
CA SER A 196 28.45 -20.28 11.42
C SER A 196 27.73 -21.51 11.97
N LEU A 197 26.40 -21.50 12.03
CA LEU A 197 25.60 -22.66 12.41
C LEU A 197 25.50 -23.69 11.28
N ALA A 198 25.82 -23.30 10.04
CA ALA A 198 25.65 -24.12 8.84
C ALA A 198 24.29 -24.85 8.80
N PRO A 199 23.15 -24.12 8.87
CA PRO A 199 21.84 -24.75 8.89
C PRO A 199 21.56 -25.44 7.56
N ASP A 200 20.87 -26.58 7.63
CA ASP A 200 20.43 -27.32 6.44
C ASP A 200 19.17 -26.69 5.83
N LEU A 201 18.34 -26.06 6.67
CA LEU A 201 17.04 -25.51 6.29
C LEU A 201 16.75 -24.22 7.06
N ILE A 202 16.14 -23.25 6.39
CA ILE A 202 15.59 -22.05 7.04
C ILE A 202 14.07 -22.01 6.88
N TYR A 203 13.40 -21.74 8.00
CA TYR A 203 11.97 -21.45 8.10
C TYR A 203 11.80 -19.94 8.38
N PRO A 204 11.54 -19.12 7.35
CA PRO A 204 11.54 -17.66 7.49
C PRO A 204 10.23 -17.11 8.07
N GLY A 205 10.25 -15.89 8.61
CA GLY A 205 9.04 -15.18 9.05
C GLY A 205 8.05 -14.91 7.92
N HIS A 206 8.55 -14.73 6.69
CA HIS A 206 7.74 -14.59 5.48
C HIS A 206 8.35 -15.34 4.29
N GLY A 207 7.48 -15.80 3.38
CA GLY A 207 7.88 -16.47 2.14
C GLY A 207 8.19 -17.96 2.31
N SER A 208 8.76 -18.55 1.26
CA SER A 208 8.98 -19.99 1.15
C SER A 208 10.11 -20.53 2.04
N PRO A 209 10.05 -21.79 2.52
CA PRO A 209 11.19 -22.45 3.15
C PRO A 209 12.43 -22.45 2.24
N ILE A 210 13.62 -22.33 2.85
CA ILE A 210 14.88 -22.21 2.11
C ILE A 210 15.75 -23.45 2.38
N TYR A 211 15.83 -24.33 1.39
CA TYR A 211 16.61 -25.57 1.46
C TYR A 211 18.11 -25.40 1.17
N ASP A 212 18.51 -24.30 0.54
CA ASP A 212 19.92 -23.95 0.31
C ASP A 212 20.32 -22.80 1.24
N ALA A 213 20.24 -23.07 2.54
CA ALA A 213 20.27 -22.07 3.60
C ALA A 213 21.61 -21.32 3.69
N VAL A 214 22.74 -22.03 3.66
CA VAL A 214 24.09 -21.42 3.68
C VAL A 214 24.28 -20.46 2.51
N LYS A 215 23.87 -20.86 1.30
CA LYS A 215 23.97 -20.01 0.11
C LYS A 215 23.04 -18.80 0.20
N ARG A 216 21.85 -18.94 0.77
CA ARG A 216 20.93 -17.81 1.01
C ARG A 216 21.53 -16.79 1.96
N ILE A 217 22.12 -17.23 3.08
CA ILE A 217 22.81 -16.37 4.04
C ILE A 217 23.98 -15.66 3.35
N GLN A 218 24.81 -16.39 2.58
CA GLN A 218 25.93 -15.82 1.85
C GLN A 218 25.47 -14.74 0.85
N ARG A 219 24.39 -15.00 0.09
CA ARG A 219 23.81 -14.00 -0.83
C ARG A 219 23.40 -12.72 -0.11
N TYR A 220 22.82 -12.83 1.09
CA TYR A 220 22.46 -11.67 1.93
C TYR A 220 23.71 -10.89 2.36
N ILE A 221 24.75 -11.58 2.80
CA ILE A 221 26.05 -10.99 3.19
C ILE A 221 26.69 -10.27 1.99
N ASP A 222 26.78 -10.94 0.83
CA ASP A 222 27.40 -10.42 -0.39
C ASP A 222 26.66 -9.20 -0.93
N HIS A 223 25.33 -9.20 -0.86
CA HIS A 223 24.51 -8.07 -1.28
C HIS A 223 24.86 -6.80 -0.48
N ARG A 224 24.99 -6.92 0.85
CA ARG A 224 25.32 -5.78 1.72
C ARG A 224 26.80 -5.37 1.60
N GLN A 225 27.72 -6.32 1.48
CA GLN A 225 29.14 -6.02 1.27
C GLN A 225 29.40 -5.31 -0.06
N ARG A 226 28.74 -5.74 -1.15
CA ARG A 226 28.83 -5.05 -2.45
C ARG A 226 28.43 -3.58 -2.34
N ARG A 227 27.33 -3.29 -1.63
CA ARG A 227 26.88 -1.90 -1.43
C ARG A 227 27.85 -1.10 -0.58
N GLU A 228 28.38 -1.69 0.50
CA GLU A 228 29.39 -1.06 1.35
C GLU A 228 30.66 -0.71 0.56
N ASN A 229 31.13 -1.63 -0.31
CA ASN A 229 32.29 -1.40 -1.17
C ASN A 229 32.06 -0.27 -2.18
N GLN A 230 30.87 -0.19 -2.78
CA GLN A 230 30.51 0.93 -3.67
C GLN A 230 30.57 2.28 -2.91
N ILE A 231 30.04 2.32 -1.69
CA ILE A 231 30.06 3.51 -0.83
C ILE A 231 31.50 3.89 -0.47
N PHE A 232 32.31 2.91 -0.09
CA PHE A 232 33.71 3.12 0.21
C PHE A 232 34.49 3.65 -1.00
N ASN A 233 34.26 3.09 -2.20
CA ASN A 233 34.91 3.55 -3.43
C ASN A 233 34.57 5.01 -3.74
N VAL A 234 33.29 5.39 -3.67
CA VAL A 234 32.85 6.78 -3.88
C VAL A 234 33.47 7.74 -2.88
N LEU A 235 33.58 7.34 -1.60
CA LEU A 235 34.24 8.14 -0.57
C LEU A 235 35.75 8.26 -0.81
N SER A 236 36.42 7.18 -1.22
CA SER A 236 37.87 7.16 -1.45
C SER A 236 38.31 8.03 -2.63
N GLN A 237 37.48 8.13 -3.66
CA GLN A 237 37.76 8.91 -4.86
C GLN A 237 37.46 10.42 -4.69
N SER A 238 36.75 10.80 -3.61
CA SER A 238 36.36 12.18 -3.38
C SER A 238 37.38 12.92 -2.51
N LYS A 239 37.96 14.00 -3.05
CA LYS A 239 38.79 14.94 -2.28
C LYS A 239 37.96 15.84 -1.36
N LEU A 240 36.68 16.02 -1.69
CA LEU A 240 35.71 16.80 -0.92
C LEU A 240 34.81 15.87 -0.10
N PRO A 241 34.34 16.33 1.07
CA PRO A 241 33.39 15.56 1.86
C PRO A 241 32.03 15.47 1.14
N LEU A 242 31.34 14.33 1.27
CA LEU A 242 30.11 14.00 0.55
C LEU A 242 28.91 13.84 1.48
N THR A 243 27.74 14.33 1.08
CA THR A 243 26.47 14.04 1.77
C THR A 243 25.98 12.62 1.43
N PRO A 244 25.09 12.00 2.24
CA PRO A 244 24.41 10.77 1.84
C PRO A 244 23.72 10.88 0.49
N MET A 245 23.19 12.06 0.14
CA MET A 245 22.54 12.29 -1.15
C MET A 245 23.55 12.36 -2.31
N ASP A 246 24.75 12.91 -2.09
CA ASP A 246 25.82 12.95 -3.10
C ASP A 246 26.31 11.54 -3.42
N ILE A 247 26.42 10.70 -2.37
CA ILE A 247 26.74 9.27 -2.52
C ILE A 247 25.60 8.56 -3.23
N VAL A 248 24.35 8.90 -2.92
CA VAL A 248 23.19 8.33 -3.62
C VAL A 248 23.22 8.65 -5.10
N GLN A 249 23.44 9.91 -5.49
CA GLN A 249 23.49 10.32 -6.89
C GLN A 249 24.59 9.61 -7.69
N LYS A 250 25.69 9.19 -7.03
CA LYS A 250 26.80 8.46 -7.67
C LYS A 250 26.58 6.96 -7.76
N ILE A 251 26.00 6.34 -6.73
CA ILE A 251 25.88 4.87 -6.63
C ILE A 251 24.52 4.38 -7.17
N TYR A 252 23.52 5.24 -7.09
CA TYR A 252 22.14 4.98 -7.47
C TYR A 252 21.75 5.85 -8.68
N SER A 253 22.68 6.04 -9.62
CA SER A 253 22.47 6.82 -10.85
C SER A 253 21.33 6.27 -11.73
N GLU A 254 21.11 4.96 -11.70
CA GLU A 254 20.03 4.24 -12.39
C GLU A 254 18.81 4.00 -11.49
N THR A 255 18.82 4.53 -10.25
CA THR A 255 17.66 4.47 -9.36
C THR A 255 16.85 5.76 -9.50
N PRO A 256 15.53 5.68 -9.60
CA PRO A 256 14.67 6.86 -9.72
C PRO A 256 14.85 7.88 -8.58
N VAL A 257 14.81 9.18 -8.90
CA VAL A 257 15.04 10.29 -7.94
C VAL A 257 14.06 10.25 -6.75
N MET A 258 12.84 9.79 -6.99
CA MET A 258 11.81 9.61 -5.95
C MET A 258 12.25 8.60 -4.86
N LEU A 259 13.08 7.64 -5.25
CA LEU A 259 13.66 6.62 -4.38
C LEU A 259 14.97 7.07 -3.72
N HIS A 260 15.58 8.19 -4.14
CA HIS A 260 16.85 8.65 -3.60
C HIS A 260 16.78 8.96 -2.10
N ARG A 261 15.64 9.42 -1.59
CA ARG A 261 15.46 9.59 -0.13
C ARG A 261 15.51 8.25 0.60
N ALA A 262 14.92 7.21 0.06
CA ALA A 262 14.99 5.87 0.65
C ALA A 262 16.39 5.25 0.48
N ALA A 263 17.07 5.52 -0.65
CA ALA A 263 18.46 5.16 -0.89
C ALA A 263 19.38 5.82 0.13
N SER A 264 19.10 7.08 0.47
CA SER A 264 19.91 7.85 1.43
C SER A 264 19.83 7.28 2.84
N ILE A 265 18.71 6.65 3.21
CA ILE A 265 18.59 5.93 4.50
C ILE A 265 19.47 4.67 4.47
N ASN A 266 19.47 3.93 3.37
CA ASN A 266 20.36 2.77 3.22
C ASN A 266 21.84 3.18 3.24
N VAL A 267 22.20 4.26 2.53
CA VAL A 267 23.56 4.82 2.57
C VAL A 267 23.92 5.28 3.97
N LEU A 268 23.00 5.94 4.70
CA LEU A 268 23.22 6.38 6.08
C LEU A 268 23.56 5.21 7.00
N GLN A 269 22.82 4.10 6.90
CA GLN A 269 23.09 2.88 7.68
C GLN A 269 24.47 2.27 7.40
N HIS A 270 24.89 2.25 6.12
CA HIS A 270 26.25 1.85 5.76
C HIS A 270 27.31 2.81 6.32
N LEU A 271 27.05 4.11 6.30
CA LEU A 271 27.96 5.12 6.84
C LEU A 271 28.08 5.04 8.36
N GLU A 272 26.99 4.80 9.08
CA GLU A 272 26.97 4.59 10.53
C GLU A 272 27.77 3.35 10.93
N LYS A 273 27.61 2.24 10.19
CA LYS A 273 28.46 1.05 10.37
C LYS A 273 29.94 1.37 10.11
N LEU A 274 30.27 2.04 9.01
CA LEU A 274 31.66 2.42 8.69
C LEU A 274 32.24 3.39 9.75
N GLN A 275 31.40 4.23 10.35
CA GLN A 275 31.77 5.12 11.43
C GLN A 275 32.05 4.35 12.72
N LYS A 276 31.21 3.38 13.10
CA LYS A 276 31.47 2.46 14.22
C LYS A 276 32.80 1.72 14.06
N LEU A 277 33.20 1.41 12.82
CA LEU A 277 34.48 0.78 12.47
C LEU A 277 35.64 1.77 12.32
N GLY A 278 35.44 3.07 12.58
CA GLY A 278 36.46 4.11 12.48
C GLY A 278 36.90 4.45 11.05
N LYS A 279 36.20 3.95 10.02
CA LYS A 279 36.59 4.12 8.61
C LYS A 279 36.11 5.46 8.02
N THR A 280 35.05 6.06 8.55
CA THR A 280 34.47 7.34 8.07
C THR A 280 34.28 8.35 9.21
N SER A 281 34.26 9.65 8.88
CA SER A 281 34.07 10.79 9.78
C SER A 281 33.26 11.91 9.15
N LYS A 282 32.63 12.74 9.99
CA LYS A 282 31.67 13.78 9.61
C LYS A 282 32.23 15.19 9.88
N ARG A 283 31.92 16.18 9.04
CA ARG A 283 32.41 17.58 9.16
C ARG A 283 31.43 18.48 9.95
N SER A 284 31.94 19.34 10.84
CA SER A 284 31.15 20.36 11.54
C SER A 284 30.86 21.56 10.62
N ASN A 285 29.60 21.99 10.57
CA ASN A 285 29.06 23.12 9.76
C ASN A 285 28.77 22.88 8.25
N SER A 286 28.80 21.64 7.76
CA SER A 286 28.22 21.29 6.44
C SER A 286 27.81 19.82 6.39
N HIS A 287 26.82 19.46 5.59
CA HIS A 287 26.19 18.12 5.49
C HIS A 287 27.11 16.99 4.95
N SER A 288 28.43 17.08 5.08
CA SER A 288 29.42 16.36 4.26
C SER A 288 30.35 15.40 5.08
N ILE A 289 30.80 14.28 4.47
CA ILE A 289 31.50 13.12 5.11
C ILE A 289 32.85 12.81 4.42
N ARG A 290 33.92 12.46 5.17
CA ARG A 290 35.26 12.05 4.66
C ARG A 290 35.84 10.85 5.45
N LEU A 291 36.88 10.18 4.96
CA LEU A 291 37.66 9.17 5.69
C LEU A 291 38.52 9.83 6.80
N THR A 292 38.71 9.19 7.97
CA THR A 292 39.33 9.83 9.17
C THR A 292 40.77 9.42 9.46
N LYS A 293 41.60 10.41 9.85
CA LYS A 293 42.69 10.29 10.84
C LYS A 293 42.45 11.37 11.93
N ASN A 294 42.19 10.93 13.17
CA ASN A 294 42.22 11.63 14.48
C ASN A 294 41.37 12.89 14.78
N PHE A 295 40.67 12.82 15.94
CA PHE A 295 40.05 13.82 16.84
C PHE A 295 38.81 14.69 16.45
N ALA A 296 37.69 14.33 17.14
CA ALA A 296 36.76 15.14 17.96
C ALA A 296 35.54 15.95 17.39
N ILE A 297 34.36 15.65 18.00
CA ILE A 297 33.09 16.43 18.17
C ILE A 297 32.15 16.50 16.93
N THR A 298 30.80 16.66 16.94
CA THR A 298 29.57 16.30 17.72
C THR A 298 28.38 16.82 16.86
N ILE A 299 27.17 16.24 16.94
CA ILE A 299 26.04 16.48 16.01
C ILE A 299 24.93 17.36 16.63
N THR A 300 24.25 18.21 15.83
CA THR A 300 22.86 18.63 16.07
C THR A 300 21.99 18.51 14.82
N ALA A 301 20.74 18.07 15.02
CA ALA A 301 19.69 17.93 14.00
C ALA A 301 18.66 19.05 14.19
N ARG A 302 18.24 19.74 13.12
CA ARG A 302 17.19 20.77 13.17
C ARG A 302 16.24 20.66 12.00
N THR A 303 14.94 20.49 12.28
CA THR A 303 13.78 21.18 11.63
C THR A 303 12.45 20.60 12.14
N ILE A 304 11.46 21.48 12.37
CA ILE A 304 10.05 21.26 12.81
C ILE A 304 9.79 21.03 14.32
N SER A 305 10.53 20.17 15.03
CA SER A 305 10.29 19.97 16.47
C SER A 305 10.51 21.24 17.32
N GLU A 306 11.54 22.02 16.98
CA GLU A 306 11.88 23.27 17.68
C GLU A 306 10.81 24.36 17.47
N LEU A 307 10.22 24.46 16.28
CA LEU A 307 9.20 25.47 15.95
C LEU A 307 7.90 25.24 16.73
N TYR A 308 7.50 23.98 16.92
CA TYR A 308 6.33 23.62 17.72
C TYR A 308 6.50 24.01 19.19
N LEU A 309 7.70 23.82 19.75
CA LEU A 309 8.03 24.20 21.12
C LEU A 309 7.88 25.72 21.29
N VAL A 310 8.45 26.50 20.36
CA VAL A 310 8.34 27.96 20.27
C VAL A 310 6.87 28.43 20.23
N MET A 311 6.03 27.79 19.42
CA MET A 311 4.61 28.15 19.29
C MET A 311 3.77 27.78 20.52
N SER A 312 4.11 26.69 21.21
CA SER A 312 3.43 26.25 22.44
C SER A 312 3.72 27.16 23.65
N VAL A 313 4.87 27.82 23.63
CA VAL A 313 5.31 28.80 24.62
C VAL A 313 4.55 30.13 24.48
N LEU A 314 4.36 30.59 23.24
CA LEU A 314 3.70 31.86 22.94
C LEU A 314 2.19 31.84 23.16
N HIS A 315 1.57 30.65 23.28
CA HIS A 315 0.13 30.49 23.45
C HIS A 315 -0.21 29.40 24.50
N PRO A 316 -0.53 29.78 25.75
CA PRO A 316 -0.87 28.84 26.82
C PRO A 316 -2.05 27.91 26.48
N GLN A 317 -2.06 26.70 27.05
CA GLN A 317 -3.03 25.65 26.71
C GLN A 317 -4.43 25.93 27.31
N TYR A 318 -5.49 25.76 26.49
CA TYR A 318 -6.87 25.62 26.96
C TYR A 318 -7.14 24.18 27.44
N THR A 319 -7.83 24.02 28.57
CA THR A 319 -8.42 22.74 29.03
C THR A 319 -9.91 22.67 28.68
N TYR A 320 -10.36 21.50 28.24
CA TYR A 320 -11.75 21.26 27.82
C TYR A 320 -12.42 20.25 28.76
N LYS A 321 -13.66 20.52 29.17
CA LYS A 321 -14.48 19.57 29.95
C LYS A 321 -15.54 19.00 29.02
N LYS A 322 -15.62 17.68 28.94
CA LYS A 322 -16.54 16.97 28.04
C LYS A 322 -17.83 16.67 28.78
N ASN A 323 -18.92 17.35 28.41
CA ASN A 323 -20.28 16.95 28.79
C ASN A 323 -21.02 16.43 27.56
N ALA A 324 -22.07 15.63 27.80
CA ALA A 324 -22.69 14.76 26.80
C ALA A 324 -23.15 15.46 25.51
N ASN A 325 -23.46 16.76 25.54
CA ASN A 325 -24.02 17.45 24.38
C ASN A 325 -23.28 18.73 23.91
N GLU A 326 -22.27 19.26 24.63
CA GLU A 326 -21.47 20.42 24.17
C GLU A 326 -20.04 20.44 24.76
N ARG A 327 -19.05 20.92 23.99
CA ARG A 327 -17.70 21.24 24.47
C ARG A 327 -17.67 22.71 24.93
N GLN A 328 -17.78 22.96 26.23
CA GLN A 328 -17.52 24.29 26.80
C GLN A 328 -16.02 24.48 27.08
N VAL A 329 -15.47 25.61 26.64
CA VAL A 329 -14.12 26.07 27.02
C VAL A 329 -14.18 26.53 28.47
N ILE A 330 -13.49 25.84 29.37
CA ILE A 330 -13.35 26.29 30.76
C ILE A 330 -11.98 26.93 30.88
N THR A 331 -11.94 28.25 30.89
CA THR A 331 -10.74 29.03 31.25
C THR A 331 -10.62 29.05 32.77
N ASP A 332 -10.13 27.97 33.40
CA ASP A 332 -9.71 28.07 34.80
C ASP A 332 -8.77 26.96 35.29
N ARG A 333 -7.67 26.73 34.57
CA ARG A 333 -6.50 26.08 35.18
C ARG A 333 -5.25 26.86 34.84
N GLN A 334 -4.57 27.31 35.90
CA GLN A 334 -3.31 28.02 35.80
C GLN A 334 -2.31 27.27 34.90
N PRO A 335 -1.56 28.01 34.07
CA PRO A 335 -0.62 27.42 33.12
C PRO A 335 0.46 26.63 33.85
N LYS A 336 0.74 25.42 33.37
CA LYS A 336 2.00 24.71 33.69
C LYS A 336 3.16 25.50 33.05
N SER A 337 3.81 26.34 33.86
CA SER A 337 5.04 27.11 33.62
C SER A 337 6.27 26.20 33.81
N ASN A 338 7.39 26.20 33.06
CA ASN A 338 7.94 26.95 31.92
C ASN A 338 8.81 25.99 31.05
N TYR A 339 9.04 26.36 29.78
CA TYR A 339 9.80 25.60 28.77
C TYR A 339 11.29 25.99 28.73
N VAL A 340 12.17 25.04 28.39
CA VAL A 340 13.59 25.26 28.08
C VAL A 340 13.90 24.72 26.68
N GLY A 341 14.50 25.56 25.84
CA GLY A 341 14.96 25.16 24.51
C GLY A 341 16.28 25.85 24.16
N GLN A 342 17.13 25.16 23.40
CA GLN A 342 18.31 25.78 22.78
C GLN A 342 17.90 26.46 21.48
N LEU A 343 18.27 27.72 21.35
CA LEU A 343 18.13 28.43 20.10
C LEU A 343 19.47 29.02 19.67
N ASN A 344 20.00 28.51 18.56
CA ASN A 344 21.29 28.92 17.99
C ASN A 344 22.47 28.78 18.98
N GLY A 345 22.46 27.73 19.81
CA GLY A 345 23.52 27.48 20.80
C GLY A 345 23.46 28.40 22.03
N ARG A 346 22.40 29.21 22.19
CA ARG A 346 22.11 29.97 23.42
C ARG A 346 20.88 29.37 24.09
N SER A 347 20.93 29.20 25.40
CA SER A 347 19.75 28.78 26.17
C SER A 347 18.84 30.00 26.38
N VAL A 348 17.52 29.85 26.33
CA VAL A 348 16.59 30.97 26.57
C VAL A 348 15.67 30.60 27.73
N ILE A 349 15.51 31.51 28.71
CA ILE A 349 14.63 31.37 29.88
C ILE A 349 13.39 32.24 29.66
N ILE A 350 12.21 31.69 29.91
CA ILE A 350 10.92 32.40 29.89
C ILE A 350 10.31 32.30 31.28
N ASN A 351 9.92 33.44 31.87
CA ASN A 351 9.56 33.54 33.30
C ASN A 351 8.05 33.50 33.57
N GLY A 352 7.66 32.91 34.70
CA GLY A 352 6.32 32.85 35.30
C GLY A 352 6.40 32.32 36.75
N ASN A 353 5.64 32.92 37.68
CA ASN A 353 5.95 33.04 39.12
C ASN A 353 5.82 31.78 40.01
N ASP A 354 6.86 31.60 40.84
CA ASP A 354 6.91 31.23 42.26
C ASP A 354 7.00 29.77 42.83
N ALA A 355 7.80 29.72 43.91
CA ALA A 355 8.00 28.72 44.98
C ALA A 355 8.65 27.34 44.72
N THR A 356 8.84 26.88 43.48
CA THR A 356 9.63 25.65 43.22
C THR A 356 11.07 25.96 42.78
N VAL A 357 11.53 27.18 43.07
CA VAL A 357 12.89 27.64 42.76
C VAL A 357 13.92 27.03 43.72
N ALA A 358 13.56 26.64 44.96
CA ALA A 358 14.56 26.24 45.95
C ALA A 358 15.18 24.84 45.73
N HIS A 359 14.49 23.90 45.08
CA HIS A 359 14.97 22.52 44.97
C HIS A 359 15.63 22.20 43.62
N LEU A 360 15.19 22.84 42.53
CA LEU A 360 15.83 22.73 41.21
C LEU A 360 17.12 23.55 41.09
N TRP A 361 17.35 24.44 42.07
CA TRP A 361 18.53 25.28 42.24
C TRP A 361 19.86 24.52 42.28
N ASN A 362 19.89 23.28 42.76
CA ASN A 362 21.17 22.59 43.03
C ASN A 362 21.79 21.88 41.82
N CYS A 363 21.16 21.81 40.65
CA CYS A 363 21.68 20.99 39.56
C CYS A 363 22.29 21.74 38.38
N VAL A 364 21.95 23.00 38.08
CA VAL A 364 22.48 23.62 36.84
C VAL A 364 22.64 25.13 36.97
N CYS A 365 23.78 25.56 37.52
CA CYS A 365 24.23 26.94 37.45
C CYS A 365 25.44 27.07 36.51
N LYS A 366 25.56 28.28 35.93
CA LYS A 366 26.62 28.90 35.09
C LYS A 366 26.38 28.78 33.58
N SER A 367 26.27 29.84 32.79
CA SER A 367 26.39 31.30 33.03
C SER A 367 25.97 32.02 31.74
N ASN A 368 25.28 33.17 31.87
CA ASN A 368 24.98 34.20 30.85
C ASN A 368 23.76 34.01 29.93
N LEU A 369 22.54 34.10 30.48
CA LEU A 369 21.30 34.21 29.69
C LEU A 369 20.58 35.53 30.00
N GLN A 370 20.35 36.36 28.98
CA GLN A 370 19.44 37.52 29.06
C GLN A 370 17.98 37.03 28.98
N LEU A 371 17.12 37.51 29.87
CA LEU A 371 15.68 37.29 29.80
C LEU A 371 15.07 38.02 28.59
N MET A 372 14.16 37.34 27.88
CA MET A 372 13.31 37.96 26.85
C MET A 372 11.83 37.87 27.27
N THR A 373 11.10 38.95 27.09
CA THR A 373 9.64 39.02 27.21
C THR A 373 8.96 38.27 26.05
N SER A 374 7.67 37.91 26.18
CA SER A 374 6.91 37.26 25.09
C SER A 374 6.88 38.09 23.81
N SER A 375 6.93 39.43 23.93
CA SER A 375 6.98 40.36 22.80
C SER A 375 8.34 40.36 22.11
N GLU A 376 9.44 40.34 22.89
CA GLU A 376 10.80 40.23 22.37
C GLU A 376 11.04 38.86 21.71
N PHE A 377 10.51 37.78 22.32
CA PHE A 377 10.59 36.44 21.77
C PHE A 377 9.77 36.28 20.48
N PHE A 378 8.57 36.86 20.43
CA PHE A 378 7.77 36.90 19.21
C PHE A 378 8.49 37.66 18.09
N SER A 379 9.03 38.84 18.38
CA SER A 379 9.81 39.65 17.43
C SER A 379 11.03 38.88 16.90
N TYR A 380 11.69 38.14 17.78
CA TYR A 380 12.80 37.25 17.42
C TYR A 380 12.36 36.10 16.49
N CYS A 381 11.19 35.50 16.72
CA CYS A 381 10.67 34.41 15.88
C CYS A 381 10.27 34.89 14.50
N VAL A 382 9.65 36.08 14.41
CA VAL A 382 9.31 36.75 13.15
C VAL A 382 10.57 37.06 12.33
N THR A 383 11.66 37.48 12.98
CA THR A 383 12.94 37.73 12.29
C THR A 383 13.71 36.46 11.93
N SER A 384 13.50 35.35 12.65
CA SER A 384 14.25 34.10 12.46
C SER A 384 13.65 33.15 11.41
N ALA A 385 12.35 33.25 11.12
CA ALA A 385 11.67 32.40 10.16
C ALA A 385 10.63 33.18 9.37
N ALA A 386 10.86 33.31 8.06
CA ALA A 386 10.07 34.17 7.17
C ALA A 386 8.59 33.77 7.07
N ASP A 387 8.24 32.51 7.34
CA ASP A 387 6.86 32.00 7.29
C ASP A 387 6.24 31.76 8.69
N PHE A 388 6.93 32.15 9.76
CA PHE A 388 6.51 31.93 11.16
C PHE A 388 5.12 32.48 11.44
N VAL A 389 4.84 33.69 10.95
CA VAL A 389 3.58 34.40 11.17
C VAL A 389 2.38 33.62 10.60
N PHE A 390 2.52 33.07 9.39
CA PHE A 390 1.49 32.25 8.76
C PHE A 390 1.30 30.92 9.48
N ARG A 391 2.42 30.27 9.85
CA ARG A 391 2.42 29.02 10.60
C ARG A 391 1.71 29.16 11.94
N PHE A 392 1.97 30.26 12.64
CA PHE A 392 1.45 30.53 13.96
C PHE A 392 -0.04 30.93 13.93
N ALA A 393 -0.47 31.74 12.96
CA ALA A 393 -1.89 32.08 12.80
C ALA A 393 -2.77 30.84 12.51
N VAL A 394 -2.32 29.91 11.65
CA VAL A 394 -3.03 28.64 11.40
C VAL A 394 -3.06 27.75 12.65
N TYR A 395 -1.97 27.71 13.42
CA TYR A 395 -1.94 26.99 14.69
C TYR A 395 -2.97 27.55 15.68
N LEU A 396 -3.02 28.87 15.87
CA LEU A 396 -4.00 29.53 16.74
C LEU A 396 -5.43 29.22 16.31
N HIS A 397 -5.70 29.23 14.99
CA HIS A 397 -7.02 28.93 14.44
C HIS A 397 -7.55 27.56 14.85
N PHE A 398 -6.71 26.51 14.75
CA PHE A 398 -7.10 25.14 15.15
C PHE A 398 -7.17 24.98 16.67
N ARG A 399 -6.21 25.56 17.41
CA ARG A 399 -6.21 25.49 18.88
C ARG A 399 -7.46 26.12 19.49
N ARG A 400 -7.92 27.26 18.99
CA ARG A 400 -9.15 27.93 19.44
C ARG A 400 -10.41 27.08 19.25
N ARG A 401 -10.40 26.24 18.22
CA ARG A 401 -11.50 25.31 17.89
C ARG A 401 -11.38 23.96 18.60
N GLY A 402 -10.47 23.82 19.56
CA GLY A 402 -10.32 22.63 20.38
C GLY A 402 -9.58 21.47 19.70
N TRP A 403 -8.82 21.75 18.64
CA TRP A 403 -7.99 20.75 17.98
C TRP A 403 -6.59 20.71 18.62
N ILE A 404 -6.06 19.50 18.77
CA ILE A 404 -4.66 19.30 19.14
C ILE A 404 -3.84 19.34 17.86
N VAL A 405 -2.98 20.34 17.74
CA VAL A 405 -2.07 20.49 16.60
C VAL A 405 -0.73 19.82 16.95
N LYS A 406 -0.20 18.99 16.05
CA LYS A 406 1.11 18.33 16.18
C LYS A 406 1.94 18.51 14.90
N PRO A 407 3.29 18.41 15.00
CA PRO A 407 4.17 18.42 13.83
C PRO A 407 3.75 17.40 12.76
N GLY A 408 3.63 17.86 11.51
CA GLY A 408 3.29 17.00 10.37
C GLY A 408 4.48 16.39 9.64
N LEU A 409 5.72 16.54 10.15
CA LEU A 409 6.97 16.17 9.44
C LEU A 409 6.96 14.72 8.94
N ASN A 410 6.49 13.79 9.78
CA ASN A 410 6.40 12.36 9.45
C ASN A 410 5.43 12.08 8.28
N TYR A 411 4.59 13.05 7.93
CA TYR A 411 3.58 12.99 6.88
C TYR A 411 3.85 13.99 5.75
N GLY A 412 4.99 14.70 5.76
CA GLY A 412 5.34 15.66 4.72
C GLY A 412 4.44 16.90 4.65
N VAL A 413 3.78 17.27 5.75
CA VAL A 413 2.89 18.44 5.87
C VAL A 413 3.27 19.30 7.07
N ASP A 414 2.75 20.52 7.18
CA ASP A 414 3.11 21.43 8.27
C ASP A 414 2.57 20.94 9.62
N TYR A 415 1.28 20.60 9.68
CA TYR A 415 0.66 20.03 10.87
C TYR A 415 -0.18 18.80 10.58
N VAL A 416 -0.38 18.00 11.63
CA VAL A 416 -1.49 17.06 11.75
C VAL A 416 -2.37 17.50 12.91
N VAL A 417 -3.67 17.51 12.71
CA VAL A 417 -4.63 17.95 13.74
C VAL A 417 -5.48 16.80 14.23
N TYR A 418 -5.69 16.75 15.54
CA TYR A 418 -6.43 15.70 16.22
C TYR A 418 -7.63 16.29 16.96
N PRO A 419 -8.80 15.61 16.94
CA PRO A 419 -9.96 16.05 17.70
C PRO A 419 -9.84 15.73 19.20
N ASP A 420 -8.88 14.89 19.59
CA ASP A 420 -8.56 14.46 20.96
C ASP A 420 -7.09 13.98 21.06
N ALA A 421 -6.62 13.53 22.23
CA ALA A 421 -5.25 13.09 22.45
C ALA A 421 -4.77 12.04 21.41
N PRO A 422 -3.58 12.19 20.80
CA PRO A 422 -3.08 11.27 19.76
C PRO A 422 -2.97 9.81 20.15
N ASN A 423 -2.92 9.51 21.46
CA ASN A 423 -2.90 8.14 21.99
C ASN A 423 -4.27 7.46 21.90
N ASN A 424 -5.35 8.24 21.72
CA ASN A 424 -6.73 7.77 21.77
C ASN A 424 -7.45 7.84 20.42
N VAL A 425 -7.00 8.73 19.53
CA VAL A 425 -7.62 8.95 18.21
C VAL A 425 -6.57 9.22 17.14
N HIS A 426 -6.80 8.72 15.93
CA HIS A 426 -5.95 9.05 14.79
C HIS A 426 -6.30 10.43 14.22
N SER A 427 -5.29 11.15 13.75
CA SER A 427 -5.49 12.43 13.05
C SER A 427 -6.15 12.15 11.71
N GLN A 428 -7.30 12.81 11.47
CA GLN A 428 -8.04 12.71 10.20
C GLN A 428 -7.59 13.75 9.17
N PHE A 429 -6.88 14.80 9.62
CA PHE A 429 -6.56 15.95 8.79
C PHE A 429 -5.07 16.29 8.83
N MET A 430 -4.50 16.41 7.64
CA MET A 430 -3.18 16.95 7.39
C MET A 430 -3.31 18.38 6.94
N VAL A 431 -2.50 19.27 7.48
CA VAL A 431 -2.57 20.71 7.23
C VAL A 431 -1.30 21.15 6.51
N ILE A 432 -1.49 21.72 5.33
CA ILE A 432 -0.45 22.42 4.57
C ILE A 432 -0.77 23.90 4.61
N ILE A 433 0.20 24.70 5.01
CA ILE A 433 0.07 26.13 5.16
C ILE A 433 0.63 26.76 3.90
N VAL A 434 -0.17 27.61 3.26
CA VAL A 434 0.24 28.31 2.05
C VAL A 434 0.33 29.80 2.35
N PRO A 435 1.55 30.33 2.57
CA PRO A 435 1.77 31.74 2.87
C PRO A 435 1.21 32.65 1.76
N HIS A 436 0.68 33.81 2.15
CA HIS A 436 0.19 34.86 1.23
C HIS A 436 -0.98 34.48 0.30
N TRP A 437 -1.67 33.36 0.55
CA TRP A 437 -2.81 32.95 -0.27
C TRP A 437 -4.13 33.64 0.12
N ASN A 438 -4.74 34.36 -0.83
CA ASN A 438 -5.87 35.27 -0.58
C ASN A 438 -7.23 34.89 -1.23
N GLY A 439 -7.38 33.78 -1.97
CA GLY A 439 -8.69 33.46 -2.56
C GLY A 439 -8.82 32.14 -3.36
N PHE A 440 -10.06 31.79 -3.73
CA PHE A 440 -10.40 30.53 -4.41
C PHE A 440 -10.04 30.46 -5.90
N HIS A 441 -9.73 31.61 -6.53
CA HIS A 441 -9.60 31.70 -7.99
C HIS A 441 -8.23 31.28 -8.53
N GLU A 442 -7.21 31.22 -7.68
CA GLU A 442 -5.89 30.70 -8.02
C GLU A 442 -5.46 29.71 -6.95
N LEU A 443 -5.21 28.46 -7.36
CA LEU A 443 -4.54 27.49 -6.49
C LEU A 443 -3.11 28.02 -6.25
N PRO A 444 -2.70 28.23 -4.99
CA PRO A 444 -1.41 28.83 -4.65
C PRO A 444 -0.24 27.84 -4.78
N MET A 445 -0.51 26.71 -5.42
CA MET A 445 0.37 25.60 -5.62
C MET A 445 0.09 25.03 -7.00
N THR A 446 1.12 24.49 -7.65
CA THR A 446 0.92 23.91 -8.98
C THR A 446 0.00 22.69 -8.89
N TRP A 447 -0.63 22.31 -9.99
CA TRP A 447 -1.38 21.04 -10.05
C TRP A 447 -0.53 19.83 -9.63
N ARG A 448 0.79 19.90 -9.87
CA ARG A 448 1.76 18.89 -9.43
C ARG A 448 1.88 18.84 -7.90
N ASP A 449 1.86 19.99 -7.23
CA ASP A 449 1.92 20.08 -5.76
C ASP A 449 0.61 19.60 -5.13
N ALA A 450 -0.54 19.96 -5.71
CA ALA A 450 -1.85 19.49 -5.27
C ALA A 450 -2.02 17.97 -5.43
N VAL A 451 -1.58 17.40 -6.55
CA VAL A 451 -1.57 15.93 -6.78
C VAL A 451 -0.58 15.24 -5.84
N SER A 452 0.57 15.85 -5.55
CA SER A 452 1.56 15.29 -4.64
C SER A 452 1.06 15.25 -3.19
N ALA A 453 0.44 16.34 -2.73
CA ALA A 453 -0.24 16.39 -1.43
C ALA A 453 -1.37 15.36 -1.33
N SER A 454 -2.15 15.19 -2.41
CA SER A 454 -3.23 14.19 -2.50
C SER A 454 -2.72 12.74 -2.52
N ARG A 455 -1.55 12.46 -3.12
CA ARG A 455 -0.92 11.13 -3.10
C ARG A 455 -0.38 10.77 -1.73
N ILE A 456 0.27 11.72 -1.06
CA ILE A 456 0.75 11.55 0.32
C ILE A 456 -0.43 11.30 1.27
N SER A 457 -1.55 11.98 1.06
CA SER A 457 -2.77 11.81 1.87
C SER A 457 -3.50 10.50 1.64
N SER A 458 -3.45 9.98 0.40
CA SER A 458 -4.01 8.68 0.03
C SER A 458 -3.23 7.51 0.63
N ALA A 459 -1.91 7.67 0.84
CA ALA A 459 -1.08 6.66 1.48
C ALA A 459 -1.30 6.54 3.00
N VAL A 460 -1.90 7.56 3.63
CA VAL A 460 -2.12 7.60 5.09
C VAL A 460 -3.58 7.78 5.49
N SER A 461 -4.51 7.70 4.52
CA SER A 461 -5.96 7.83 4.72
C SER A 461 -6.39 9.09 5.48
N LYS A 462 -5.78 10.24 5.18
CA LYS A 462 -6.09 11.55 5.79
C LYS A 462 -6.55 12.56 4.75
N ASN A 463 -7.40 13.51 5.14
CA ASN A 463 -7.79 14.63 4.28
C ASN A 463 -6.76 15.76 4.35
N VAL A 464 -6.41 16.36 3.21
CA VAL A 464 -5.50 17.51 3.15
C VAL A 464 -6.29 18.81 3.25
N LEU A 465 -5.91 19.64 4.21
CA LEU A 465 -6.38 21.00 4.40
C LEU A 465 -5.28 21.96 3.94
N LEU A 466 -5.57 22.75 2.91
CA LEU A 466 -4.77 23.91 2.55
C LEU A 466 -5.25 25.09 3.39
N CYS A 467 -4.34 25.69 4.16
CA CYS A 467 -4.62 26.81 5.03
C CYS A 467 -3.87 28.06 4.56
N GLY A 468 -4.62 29.09 4.17
CA GLY A 468 -4.09 30.44 3.90
C GLY A 468 -4.53 31.41 4.99
N VAL A 469 -3.75 32.45 5.23
CA VAL A 469 -4.12 33.50 6.19
C VAL A 469 -4.43 34.77 5.42
N LYS A 470 -5.70 35.21 5.50
CA LYS A 470 -6.19 36.37 4.76
C LYS A 470 -5.80 37.68 5.44
N ASN A 471 -5.66 38.72 4.61
CA ASN A 471 -5.46 40.11 5.04
C ASN A 471 -4.15 40.35 5.82
N LEU A 472 -3.19 39.46 5.66
CA LEU A 472 -1.88 39.52 6.33
C LEU A 472 -0.83 40.07 5.35
N ASN A 473 -0.97 41.36 5.01
CA ASN A 473 -0.07 42.10 4.12
C ASN A 473 0.48 43.32 4.88
N GLY A 474 1.80 43.39 5.07
CA GLY A 474 2.43 44.54 5.75
C GLY A 474 3.75 44.21 6.44
N ASP A 475 4.23 45.18 7.22
CA ASP A 475 5.43 45.07 8.05
C ASP A 475 5.19 44.11 9.22
N PHE A 476 5.62 42.86 9.07
CA PHE A 476 5.42 41.78 10.04
C PHE A 476 6.02 42.08 11.42
N GLN A 477 6.94 43.06 11.52
CA GLN A 477 7.55 43.48 12.78
C GLN A 477 6.59 44.30 13.67
N LYS A 478 5.47 44.79 13.12
CA LYS A 478 4.46 45.57 13.86
C LYS A 478 3.25 44.75 14.31
N LEU A 479 3.18 43.47 13.93
CA LEU A 479 2.07 42.59 14.30
C LEU A 479 2.19 42.17 15.76
N THR A 480 1.07 42.22 16.48
CA THR A 480 0.97 41.66 17.83
C THR A 480 0.35 40.26 17.81
N LEU A 481 0.50 39.52 18.91
CA LEU A 481 -0.19 38.24 19.13
C LEU A 481 -1.73 38.39 18.96
N ALA A 482 -2.30 39.49 19.45
CA ALA A 482 -3.73 39.76 19.36
C ALA A 482 -4.21 39.98 17.91
N ASP A 483 -3.34 40.52 17.04
CA ASP A 483 -3.67 40.72 15.62
C ASP A 483 -3.75 39.37 14.88
N LEU A 484 -2.82 38.45 15.15
CA LEU A 484 -2.81 37.10 14.56
C LEU A 484 -3.96 36.22 15.05
N GLU A 485 -4.42 36.47 16.26
CA GLU A 485 -5.59 35.83 16.82
C GLU A 485 -6.87 36.16 16.06
N GLN A 486 -7.00 37.41 15.60
CA GLN A 486 -8.17 37.89 14.85
C GLN A 486 -8.05 37.64 13.35
N CYS A 487 -6.91 37.16 12.87
CA CYS A 487 -6.68 36.90 11.47
C CYS A 487 -7.55 35.74 10.92
N PRO A 488 -8.35 35.98 9.86
CA PRO A 488 -9.15 34.93 9.26
C PRO A 488 -8.26 33.93 8.51
N VAL A 489 -8.28 32.67 8.97
CA VAL A 489 -7.66 31.55 8.26
C VAL A 489 -8.67 30.94 7.30
N GLN A 490 -8.32 30.94 6.03
CA GLN A 490 -9.06 30.25 4.99
C GLN A 490 -8.61 28.80 4.94
N ILE A 491 -9.57 27.87 4.95
CA ILE A 491 -9.30 26.43 4.85
C ILE A 491 -9.96 25.90 3.59
N VAL A 492 -9.17 25.24 2.74
CA VAL A 492 -9.67 24.48 1.60
C VAL A 492 -9.31 23.02 1.79
N CYS A 493 -10.33 22.19 1.90
CA CYS A 493 -10.17 20.74 1.93
C CYS A 493 -10.02 20.27 0.48
N LEU A 494 -8.86 19.67 0.15
CA LEU A 494 -8.67 19.03 -1.15
C LEU A 494 -9.49 17.73 -1.17
N LYS A 495 -10.67 17.80 -1.77
CA LYS A 495 -11.53 16.64 -2.06
C LYS A 495 -11.49 16.34 -3.56
N GLN A 496 -11.46 15.05 -3.90
CA GLN A 496 -11.42 14.58 -5.28
C GLN A 496 -12.64 15.11 -6.07
N TRP A 497 -12.40 15.78 -7.20
CA TRP A 497 -13.45 16.37 -8.04
C TRP A 497 -13.80 15.43 -9.20
N PHE A 498 -15.10 15.19 -9.42
CA PHE A 498 -15.64 14.57 -10.62
C PHE A 498 -16.66 15.52 -11.27
N ALA A 499 -16.46 15.88 -12.53
CA ALA A 499 -17.43 16.66 -13.28
C ALA A 499 -18.65 15.80 -13.63
N ARG A 500 -19.82 16.15 -13.09
CA ARG A 500 -21.13 15.66 -13.56
C ARG A 500 -21.61 16.55 -14.72
N ARG A 501 -22.06 15.95 -15.82
CA ARG A 501 -23.11 16.55 -16.68
C ARG A 501 -24.39 15.72 -16.55
N PRO A 502 -25.57 16.36 -16.43
CA PRO A 502 -26.85 15.68 -16.30
C PRO A 502 -27.48 15.42 -17.68
N PHE A 503 -28.14 14.28 -17.85
CA PHE A 503 -29.28 14.18 -18.76
C PHE A 503 -30.38 13.30 -18.16
N SER A 504 -31.58 13.64 -18.60
CA SER A 504 -32.88 13.54 -17.96
C SER A 504 -33.62 12.22 -18.18
N ASP A 505 -34.55 12.01 -17.26
CA ASP A 505 -35.61 11.01 -17.15
C ASP A 505 -36.45 10.73 -18.42
N LYS A 506 -37.03 9.51 -18.44
CA LYS A 506 -38.21 9.00 -19.18
C LYS A 506 -38.09 8.62 -20.67
N LYS A 507 -37.86 7.33 -20.91
CA LYS A 507 -38.71 6.38 -21.69
C LYS A 507 -37.95 5.07 -21.90
N GLU A 508 -38.50 3.95 -21.42
CA GLU A 508 -38.72 2.71 -22.20
C GLU A 508 -39.10 1.51 -21.32
N ARG A 509 -40.36 1.48 -20.90
CA ARG A 509 -41.10 0.23 -20.72
C ARG A 509 -41.80 -0.10 -22.05
N LYS A 510 -41.09 -0.69 -23.02
CA LYS A 510 -41.70 -1.33 -24.21
C LYS A 510 -40.73 -2.10 -25.12
N ILE A 511 -39.73 -2.78 -24.55
CA ILE A 511 -38.76 -3.55 -25.35
C ILE A 511 -38.75 -5.02 -24.94
N ARG A 512 -39.80 -5.75 -25.32
CA ARG A 512 -39.75 -7.23 -25.42
C ARG A 512 -40.33 -7.77 -26.74
N SER A 513 -40.91 -6.91 -27.58
CA SER A 513 -41.43 -7.29 -28.91
C SER A 513 -40.76 -6.57 -30.09
N LYS A 514 -39.73 -5.74 -29.85
CA LYS A 514 -38.98 -5.01 -30.91
C LYS A 514 -37.50 -5.36 -31.02
N LEU A 515 -36.92 -6.08 -30.07
CA LEU A 515 -35.55 -6.59 -30.19
C LEU A 515 -35.60 -8.01 -30.77
N LYS A 516 -35.74 -8.11 -32.10
CA LYS A 516 -34.94 -9.10 -32.81
C LYS A 516 -33.50 -8.66 -32.57
N MET A 517 -32.80 -9.23 -31.59
CA MET A 517 -31.35 -9.05 -31.48
C MET A 517 -30.74 -9.93 -32.58
N PRO A 518 -30.27 -9.35 -33.70
CA PRO A 518 -29.94 -10.13 -34.88
C PRO A 518 -28.49 -10.60 -34.87
N CYS A 519 -27.77 -10.50 -33.73
CA CYS A 519 -26.35 -10.80 -33.67
C CYS A 519 -25.98 -11.38 -32.30
N ARG A 520 -25.26 -12.50 -32.32
CA ARG A 520 -24.75 -13.21 -31.13
C ARG A 520 -23.39 -12.70 -30.69
N CYS A 521 -22.83 -11.73 -31.41
CA CYS A 521 -21.61 -11.00 -31.04
C CYS A 521 -21.97 -9.72 -30.28
N LEU A 522 -21.90 -9.77 -28.95
CA LEU A 522 -22.15 -8.64 -28.06
C LEU A 522 -20.83 -8.00 -27.63
N ARG A 523 -20.87 -6.70 -27.36
CA ARG A 523 -19.78 -5.92 -26.77
C ARG A 523 -20.37 -5.05 -25.68
N TRP A 524 -20.23 -5.46 -24.42
CA TRP A 524 -20.76 -4.73 -23.28
C TRP A 524 -19.65 -4.21 -22.39
N ALA A 525 -19.83 -2.99 -21.90
CA ALA A 525 -18.97 -2.38 -20.91
C ALA A 525 -19.83 -1.94 -19.73
N PHE A 526 -19.38 -2.23 -18.52
CA PHE A 526 -20.00 -1.76 -17.29
C PHE A 526 -18.98 -0.92 -16.52
N ARG A 527 -19.35 0.33 -16.23
CA ARG A 527 -18.50 1.24 -15.48
C ARG A 527 -18.68 0.97 -13.99
N ILE A 528 -17.61 0.49 -13.35
CA ILE A 528 -17.64 0.07 -11.95
C ILE A 528 -17.37 1.20 -10.95
N VAL A 529 -16.69 2.25 -11.42
CA VAL A 529 -16.39 3.42 -10.61
C VAL A 529 -17.69 4.16 -10.26
N ASN A 530 -17.87 4.45 -8.97
CA ASN A 530 -19.08 5.03 -8.38
C ASN A 530 -20.32 4.12 -8.41
N TRP A 531 -20.17 2.82 -8.70
CA TRP A 531 -21.26 1.86 -8.54
C TRP A 531 -21.39 1.46 -7.06
N GLU A 532 -22.40 2.00 -6.40
CA GLU A 532 -22.64 1.84 -4.97
C GLU A 532 -24.02 1.23 -4.70
N PRO A 533 -24.18 -0.09 -4.93
CA PRO A 533 -25.42 -0.79 -4.59
C PRO A 533 -25.65 -0.73 -3.08
N SER A 534 -26.90 -0.60 -2.67
CA SER A 534 -27.35 -0.78 -1.29
C SER A 534 -27.14 -2.23 -0.82
N GLY A 535 -27.17 -2.45 0.50
CA GLY A 535 -27.03 -3.80 1.04
C GLY A 535 -28.09 -4.78 0.51
N ALA A 536 -29.32 -4.32 0.27
CA ALA A 536 -30.39 -5.14 -0.29
C ALA A 536 -30.15 -5.50 -1.76
N GLU A 537 -29.74 -4.53 -2.58
CA GLU A 537 -29.34 -4.77 -3.98
C GLU A 537 -28.15 -5.73 -4.05
N TRP A 538 -27.18 -5.56 -3.14
CA TRP A 538 -26.01 -6.43 -3.03
C TRP A 538 -26.39 -7.87 -2.72
N ALA A 539 -27.21 -8.09 -1.70
CA ALA A 539 -27.69 -9.43 -1.34
C ALA A 539 -28.48 -10.07 -2.49
N HIS A 540 -29.37 -9.32 -3.15
CA HIS A 540 -30.10 -9.82 -4.30
C HIS A 540 -29.18 -10.26 -5.45
N MET A 541 -28.16 -9.45 -5.77
CA MET A 541 -27.18 -9.78 -6.80
C MET A 541 -26.39 -11.06 -6.51
N LEU A 542 -26.01 -11.28 -5.25
CA LEU A 542 -25.32 -12.51 -4.84
C LEU A 542 -26.20 -13.75 -4.99
N ARG A 543 -27.49 -13.61 -4.65
CA ARG A 543 -28.47 -14.68 -4.89
C ARG A 543 -28.67 -15.00 -6.37
N CYS A 544 -28.45 -14.04 -7.27
CA CYS A 544 -28.56 -14.25 -8.71
C CYS A 544 -27.33 -14.94 -9.34
N LEU A 545 -26.29 -15.25 -8.56
CA LEU A 545 -25.08 -15.96 -9.01
C LEU A 545 -25.10 -17.44 -8.62
N GLN A 546 -24.24 -18.24 -9.23
CA GLN A 546 -24.09 -19.66 -8.88
C GLN A 546 -23.33 -19.79 -7.57
N LEU A 547 -23.65 -20.81 -6.77
CA LEU A 547 -22.94 -21.09 -5.52
C LEU A 547 -21.43 -21.26 -5.75
N ASP A 548 -21.03 -21.91 -6.85
CA ASP A 548 -19.62 -22.16 -7.18
C ASP A 548 -18.80 -20.88 -7.45
N ASP A 549 -19.45 -19.77 -7.80
CA ASP A 549 -18.77 -18.48 -8.00
C ASP A 549 -18.51 -17.76 -6.66
N LEU A 550 -19.29 -18.04 -5.62
CA LEU A 550 -19.24 -17.31 -4.34
C LEU A 550 -17.90 -17.47 -3.60
N PRO A 551 -17.28 -18.66 -3.48
CA PRO A 551 -15.96 -18.80 -2.88
C PRO A 551 -14.88 -17.96 -3.57
N ARG A 552 -14.99 -17.71 -4.88
CA ARG A 552 -14.04 -16.88 -5.62
C ARG A 552 -14.25 -15.39 -5.33
N ILE A 553 -15.50 -14.96 -5.23
CA ILE A 553 -15.86 -13.58 -4.87
C ILE A 553 -15.44 -13.29 -3.42
N ARG A 554 -15.67 -14.24 -2.50
CA ARG A 554 -15.26 -14.15 -1.09
C ARG A 554 -13.75 -14.05 -0.86
N ARG A 555 -12.95 -14.57 -1.79
CA ARG A 555 -11.47 -14.51 -1.73
C ARG A 555 -10.89 -13.17 -2.16
N GLN A 556 -11.69 -12.28 -2.77
CA GLN A 556 -11.21 -10.97 -3.18
C GLN A 556 -11.03 -10.06 -1.95
N VAL A 557 -9.92 -9.32 -1.91
CA VAL A 557 -9.54 -8.48 -0.77
C VAL A 557 -10.04 -7.04 -0.95
N PHE A 558 -10.00 -6.53 -2.17
CA PHE A 558 -10.37 -5.14 -2.47
C PHE A 558 -11.84 -5.04 -2.92
N ARG A 559 -12.50 -3.96 -2.52
CA ARG A 559 -13.92 -3.70 -2.83
C ARG A 559 -14.15 -3.61 -4.33
N GLU A 560 -13.19 -3.04 -5.07
CA GLU A 560 -13.19 -2.91 -6.51
C GLU A 560 -13.17 -4.29 -7.19
N ASP A 561 -12.35 -5.22 -6.69
CA ASP A 561 -12.25 -6.57 -7.24
C ASP A 561 -13.50 -7.40 -6.93
N ILE A 562 -14.05 -7.26 -5.72
CA ILE A 562 -15.34 -7.86 -5.35
C ILE A 562 -16.45 -7.35 -6.29
N ARG A 563 -16.53 -6.03 -6.48
CA ARG A 563 -17.49 -5.42 -7.41
C ARG A 563 -17.29 -5.95 -8.84
N ALA A 564 -16.05 -6.05 -9.31
CA ALA A 564 -15.76 -6.49 -10.68
C ALA A 564 -16.15 -7.94 -10.88
N ALA A 565 -15.89 -8.79 -9.88
CA ALA A 565 -16.28 -10.20 -9.91
C ALA A 565 -17.80 -10.39 -9.92
N VAL A 566 -18.54 -9.63 -9.10
CA VAL A 566 -20.01 -9.68 -9.07
C VAL A 566 -20.61 -9.15 -10.38
N ALA A 567 -20.20 -7.95 -10.82
CA ALA A 567 -20.68 -7.37 -12.06
C ALA A 567 -20.38 -8.27 -13.26
N GLY A 568 -19.16 -8.81 -13.34
CA GLY A 568 -18.78 -9.74 -14.39
C GLY A 568 -19.59 -11.04 -14.38
N GLY A 569 -19.84 -11.62 -13.20
CA GLY A 569 -20.69 -12.79 -13.04
C GLY A 569 -22.10 -12.57 -13.60
N LEU A 570 -22.73 -11.46 -13.22
CA LEU A 570 -24.08 -11.11 -13.66
C LEU A 570 -24.13 -10.78 -15.16
N MET A 571 -23.15 -10.04 -15.67
CA MET A 571 -23.03 -9.72 -17.09
C MET A 571 -22.90 -10.99 -17.94
N MET A 572 -22.10 -11.98 -17.49
CA MET A 572 -21.98 -13.27 -18.19
C MET A 572 -23.32 -13.98 -18.30
N ARG A 573 -24.07 -14.12 -17.19
CA ARG A 573 -25.39 -14.77 -17.21
C ARG A 573 -26.35 -14.04 -18.14
N LYS A 574 -26.43 -12.71 -18.04
CA LYS A 574 -27.29 -11.91 -18.91
C LYS A 574 -26.93 -12.08 -20.39
N ALA A 575 -25.64 -12.03 -20.73
CA ALA A 575 -25.18 -12.18 -22.10
C ALA A 575 -25.50 -13.57 -22.65
N ILE A 576 -25.30 -14.62 -21.87
CA ILE A 576 -25.67 -16.00 -22.24
C ILE A 576 -27.17 -16.09 -22.47
N SER A 577 -27.99 -15.61 -21.53
CA SER A 577 -29.45 -15.63 -21.68
C SER A 577 -29.92 -14.91 -22.93
N VAL A 578 -29.36 -13.71 -23.22
CA VAL A 578 -29.70 -12.92 -24.41
C VAL A 578 -29.25 -13.62 -25.71
N CYS A 579 -28.06 -14.24 -25.73
CA CYS A 579 -27.51 -14.86 -26.95
C CYS A 579 -27.98 -16.29 -27.21
N THR A 580 -28.43 -17.00 -26.18
CA THR A 580 -28.82 -18.43 -26.26
C THR A 580 -30.30 -18.67 -26.07
N GLY A 581 -31.03 -17.72 -25.49
CA GLY A 581 -32.42 -17.89 -25.11
C GLY A 581 -32.64 -18.72 -23.83
N LEU A 582 -31.57 -19.23 -23.21
CA LEU A 582 -31.65 -19.97 -21.94
C LEU A 582 -32.20 -19.07 -20.83
N ALA A 583 -33.06 -19.64 -19.98
CA ALA A 583 -33.51 -18.98 -18.77
C ALA A 583 -32.35 -18.83 -17.78
N TRP A 584 -32.45 -17.84 -16.89
CA TRP A 584 -31.35 -17.46 -15.99
C TRP A 584 -30.88 -18.59 -15.05
N ASP A 585 -31.82 -19.45 -14.63
CA ASP A 585 -31.66 -20.64 -13.80
C ASP A 585 -31.21 -21.89 -14.58
N GLU A 586 -31.42 -21.94 -15.89
CA GLU A 586 -30.91 -23.02 -16.76
C GLU A 586 -29.42 -22.86 -17.07
N ILE A 587 -28.84 -21.67 -16.86
CA ILE A 587 -27.44 -21.37 -17.19
C ILE A 587 -26.51 -22.01 -16.17
N LYS A 588 -25.82 -23.07 -16.61
CA LYS A 588 -24.73 -23.69 -15.84
C LYS A 588 -23.37 -23.31 -16.44
N LEU A 589 -22.48 -22.79 -15.59
CA LEU A 589 -21.15 -22.36 -15.98
C LEU A 589 -20.16 -23.30 -15.30
N ILE A 590 -19.16 -23.70 -16.05
CA ILE A 590 -18.02 -24.47 -15.56
C ILE A 590 -16.74 -23.68 -15.84
N ARG A 591 -15.62 -24.15 -15.32
CA ARG A 591 -14.30 -23.57 -15.62
C ARG A 591 -13.40 -24.64 -16.21
N SER A 592 -12.65 -24.25 -17.23
CA SER A 592 -11.56 -25.06 -17.77
C SER A 592 -10.45 -25.27 -16.73
N SER A 593 -9.49 -26.16 -17.04
CA SER A 593 -8.30 -26.39 -16.22
C SER A 593 -7.44 -25.12 -16.00
N THR A 594 -7.56 -24.12 -16.88
CA THR A 594 -6.88 -22.83 -16.76
C THR A 594 -7.73 -21.75 -16.07
N GLY A 595 -8.96 -22.10 -15.63
CA GLY A 595 -9.86 -21.21 -14.88
C GLY A 595 -10.78 -20.34 -15.75
N LYS A 596 -10.71 -20.44 -17.08
CA LYS A 596 -11.58 -19.71 -18.02
C LYS A 596 -13.04 -20.19 -17.85
N PRO A 597 -14.02 -19.29 -17.63
CA PRO A 597 -15.44 -19.67 -17.53
C PRO A 597 -15.97 -20.09 -18.90
N MET A 598 -16.78 -21.15 -18.91
CA MET A 598 -17.38 -21.75 -20.10
C MET A 598 -18.81 -22.20 -19.78
N LEU A 599 -19.66 -22.30 -20.80
CA LEU A 599 -20.97 -22.94 -20.67
C LEU A 599 -20.76 -24.44 -20.43
N ASP A 600 -21.55 -25.05 -19.53
CA ASP A 600 -21.46 -26.48 -19.25
C ASP A 600 -21.69 -27.32 -20.51
N GLU A 601 -20.82 -28.30 -20.76
CA GLU A 601 -20.84 -29.16 -21.96
C GLU A 601 -22.14 -29.97 -22.10
N SER A 602 -22.88 -30.17 -21.00
CA SER A 602 -24.21 -30.78 -21.05
C SER A 602 -25.27 -29.92 -21.75
N ILE A 603 -25.04 -28.60 -21.86
CA ILE A 603 -25.92 -27.67 -22.56
C ILE A 603 -25.52 -27.66 -24.04
N LYS A 604 -26.29 -28.36 -24.86
CA LYS A 604 -26.07 -28.42 -26.31
C LYS A 604 -26.78 -27.26 -27.01
N LEU A 605 -25.99 -26.40 -27.66
CA LEU A 605 -26.48 -25.38 -28.57
C LEU A 605 -26.34 -25.89 -30.01
N ASP A 606 -27.25 -25.50 -30.89
CA ASP A 606 -27.21 -25.87 -32.32
C ASP A 606 -26.09 -25.13 -33.10
N TYR A 607 -25.25 -24.37 -32.41
CA TYR A 607 -24.26 -23.46 -32.96
C TYR A 607 -23.09 -23.25 -32.00
N GLN A 608 -21.99 -22.72 -32.53
CA GLN A 608 -20.84 -22.36 -31.71
C GLN A 608 -21.10 -21.07 -30.95
N PHE A 609 -20.75 -21.08 -29.66
CA PHE A 609 -20.91 -19.91 -28.80
C PHE A 609 -19.75 -19.84 -27.81
N SER A 610 -19.09 -18.69 -27.78
CA SER A 610 -18.02 -18.41 -26.85
C SER A 610 -18.14 -16.99 -26.30
N PHE A 611 -17.58 -16.78 -25.11
CA PHE A 611 -17.58 -15.48 -24.47
C PHE A 611 -16.30 -15.26 -23.67
N ASN A 612 -15.98 -14.00 -23.42
CA ASN A 612 -14.87 -13.62 -22.58
C ASN A 612 -15.17 -12.35 -21.78
N LEU A 613 -14.54 -12.25 -20.62
CA LEU A 613 -14.68 -11.16 -19.67
C LEU A 613 -13.29 -10.63 -19.33
N SER A 614 -13.14 -9.31 -19.28
CA SER A 614 -11.96 -8.65 -18.71
C SER A 614 -12.36 -7.48 -17.83
N HIS A 615 -11.52 -7.12 -16.87
CA HIS A 615 -11.71 -5.93 -16.06
C HIS A 615 -10.37 -5.29 -15.73
N HIS A 616 -10.30 -3.97 -15.87
CA HIS A 616 -9.15 -3.20 -15.44
C HIS A 616 -9.54 -1.73 -15.31
N GLY A 617 -9.01 -1.07 -14.29
CA GLY A 617 -9.33 0.33 -14.05
C GLY A 617 -10.81 0.54 -13.74
N ASP A 618 -11.49 1.31 -14.57
CA ASP A 618 -12.83 1.80 -14.28
C ASP A 618 -13.95 0.91 -14.89
N TYR A 619 -13.57 -0.16 -15.61
CA TYR A 619 -14.49 -0.94 -16.44
C TYR A 619 -14.38 -2.45 -16.22
N VAL A 620 -15.53 -3.11 -16.31
CA VAL A 620 -15.68 -4.53 -16.63
C VAL A 620 -16.22 -4.60 -18.05
N ILE A 621 -15.56 -5.36 -18.94
CA ILE A 621 -16.03 -5.59 -20.31
C ILE A 621 -16.38 -7.06 -20.53
N LEU A 622 -17.35 -7.29 -21.41
CA LEU A 622 -17.77 -8.61 -21.86
C LEU A 622 -17.91 -8.61 -23.38
N ALA A 623 -17.36 -9.65 -24.01
CA ALA A 623 -17.58 -9.93 -25.42
C ALA A 623 -18.14 -11.34 -25.61
N THR A 624 -19.02 -11.51 -26.59
CA THR A 624 -19.46 -12.83 -27.07
C THR A 624 -19.14 -12.98 -28.56
N SER A 625 -19.04 -14.23 -29.01
CA SER A 625 -18.84 -14.59 -30.41
C SER A 625 -19.64 -15.85 -30.74
N SER A 626 -20.10 -15.94 -31.99
CA SER A 626 -20.64 -17.18 -32.56
C SER A 626 -19.56 -18.14 -33.08
N SER A 627 -18.28 -17.88 -32.77
CA SER A 627 -17.16 -18.77 -33.09
C SER A 627 -16.74 -19.60 -31.87
N SER A 628 -15.91 -20.61 -32.13
CA SER A 628 -15.34 -21.50 -31.10
C SER A 628 -14.49 -20.79 -30.04
N VAL A 629 -13.96 -19.59 -30.35
CA VAL A 629 -13.06 -18.86 -29.45
C VAL A 629 -13.41 -17.38 -29.37
N CYS A 630 -13.38 -16.85 -28.16
CA CYS A 630 -13.50 -15.43 -27.90
C CYS A 630 -12.55 -15.06 -26.77
N GLY A 631 -11.85 -13.95 -26.95
CA GLY A 631 -10.99 -13.31 -25.97
C GLY A 631 -11.23 -11.82 -25.96
N ALA A 632 -11.20 -11.20 -24.79
CA ALA A 632 -11.38 -9.78 -24.63
C ALA A 632 -10.39 -9.26 -23.59
N ASP A 633 -9.86 -8.06 -23.81
CA ASP A 633 -9.04 -7.39 -22.83
C ASP A 633 -9.31 -5.90 -22.76
N VAL A 634 -9.13 -5.32 -21.57
CA VAL A 634 -9.24 -3.89 -21.32
C VAL A 634 -8.09 -3.46 -20.44
N MET A 635 -7.43 -2.37 -20.80
CA MET A 635 -6.33 -1.80 -20.03
C MET A 635 -6.55 -0.31 -19.79
N LYS A 636 -6.23 0.11 -18.56
CA LYS A 636 -6.24 1.52 -18.21
C LYS A 636 -4.89 2.10 -18.58
N ILE A 637 -4.89 3.07 -19.48
CA ILE A 637 -3.73 3.83 -19.91
C ILE A 637 -3.36 4.77 -18.76
N GLU A 638 -2.46 4.31 -17.91
CA GLU A 638 -1.89 5.08 -16.83
C GLU A 638 -0.38 4.90 -16.80
N TYR A 639 0.32 5.89 -16.26
CA TYR A 639 1.74 5.70 -16.00
C TYR A 639 1.91 4.52 -15.03
N PRO A 640 2.87 3.63 -15.28
CA PRO A 640 3.20 2.54 -14.38
C PRO A 640 3.33 3.08 -12.95
N ARG A 641 2.68 2.43 -11.99
CA ARG A 641 2.77 2.81 -10.57
C ARG A 641 4.14 2.52 -9.97
N LEU A 642 4.98 1.80 -10.72
CA LEU A 642 6.37 1.54 -10.43
C LEU A 642 7.15 2.86 -10.46
N GLN A 643 8.06 3.06 -9.51
CA GLN A 643 8.84 4.31 -9.39
C GLN A 643 9.84 4.54 -10.55
N MET A 644 9.82 3.75 -11.63
CA MET A 644 10.70 3.85 -12.79
C MET A 644 10.21 4.88 -13.81
N ASN A 645 11.11 5.45 -14.60
CA ASN A 645 10.72 6.31 -15.72
C ASN A 645 10.19 5.47 -16.90
N LEU A 646 9.53 6.11 -17.86
CA LEU A 646 8.87 5.41 -18.96
C LEU A 646 9.84 4.58 -19.82
N ALA A 647 11.07 5.07 -20.04
CA ALA A 647 12.08 4.36 -20.81
C ALA A 647 12.60 3.12 -20.06
N GLU A 648 12.81 3.22 -18.75
CA GLU A 648 13.16 2.08 -17.89
C GLU A 648 12.04 1.04 -17.86
N TYR A 649 10.78 1.49 -17.78
CA TYR A 649 9.62 0.61 -17.83
C TYR A 649 9.55 -0.16 -19.15
N PHE A 650 9.67 0.53 -20.30
CA PHE A 650 9.66 -0.16 -21.59
C PHE A 650 10.89 -1.05 -21.77
N LYS A 651 12.07 -0.67 -21.29
CA LYS A 651 13.25 -1.55 -21.32
C LYS A 651 13.03 -2.82 -20.50
N MET A 652 12.44 -2.71 -19.30
CA MET A 652 12.10 -3.87 -18.48
C MET A 652 11.07 -4.77 -19.16
N MET A 653 10.09 -4.17 -19.81
CA MET A 653 9.02 -4.90 -20.50
C MET A 653 9.41 -5.39 -21.90
N SER A 654 10.55 -4.94 -22.43
CA SER A 654 11.02 -5.28 -23.79
C SER A 654 11.04 -6.78 -24.11
N PRO A 655 11.37 -7.72 -23.18
CA PRO A 655 11.32 -9.15 -23.50
C PRO A 655 9.91 -9.70 -23.77
N GLN A 656 8.86 -8.89 -23.62
CA GLN A 656 7.47 -9.27 -23.86
C GLN A 656 6.95 -8.78 -25.23
N PHE A 657 7.77 -8.05 -25.98
CA PHE A 657 7.45 -7.48 -27.28
C PHE A 657 8.38 -8.08 -28.34
N ALA A 658 7.88 -8.20 -29.57
CA ALA A 658 8.74 -8.48 -30.70
C ALA A 658 9.68 -7.27 -30.94
N ASP A 659 10.84 -7.51 -31.54
CA ASP A 659 11.83 -6.46 -31.78
C ASP A 659 11.26 -5.29 -32.59
N GLU A 660 10.39 -5.58 -33.57
CA GLU A 660 9.69 -4.59 -34.38
C GLU A 660 8.67 -3.76 -33.58
N GLU A 661 7.93 -4.41 -32.67
CA GLU A 661 6.97 -3.72 -31.79
C GLU A 661 7.71 -2.78 -30.83
N TYR A 662 8.82 -3.25 -30.26
CA TYR A 662 9.66 -2.47 -29.37
C TYR A 662 10.34 -1.30 -30.11
N ALA A 663 10.77 -1.50 -31.36
CA ALA A 663 11.27 -0.45 -32.21
C ALA A 663 10.20 0.63 -32.49
N ALA A 664 8.97 0.21 -32.82
CA ALA A 664 7.85 1.13 -33.05
C ALA A 664 7.47 1.96 -31.81
N LEU A 665 7.53 1.35 -30.62
CA LEU A 665 7.36 2.04 -29.33
C LEU A 665 8.41 3.13 -29.13
N ASN A 666 9.69 2.84 -29.41
CA ASN A 666 10.77 3.80 -29.21
C ASN A 666 10.76 4.97 -30.20
N GLN A 667 10.12 4.81 -31.36
CA GLN A 667 10.00 5.87 -32.38
C GLN A 667 8.95 6.94 -32.05
N GLN A 668 8.03 6.69 -31.11
CA GLN A 668 7.01 7.67 -30.74
C GLN A 668 7.61 8.91 -30.06
N ARG A 669 7.02 10.08 -30.31
CA ARG A 669 7.60 11.38 -29.92
C ARG A 669 7.31 11.72 -28.46
N THR A 670 6.12 11.39 -27.99
CA THR A 670 5.66 11.74 -26.65
C THR A 670 5.45 10.51 -25.77
N ASP A 671 5.61 10.67 -24.46
CA ASP A 671 5.35 9.61 -23.48
C ASP A 671 3.89 9.12 -23.51
N SER A 672 2.95 9.99 -23.87
CA SER A 672 1.54 9.64 -24.04
C SER A 672 1.32 8.68 -25.21
N GLU A 673 1.90 8.97 -26.38
CA GLU A 673 1.83 8.11 -27.56
C GLU A 673 2.49 6.75 -27.29
N LYS A 674 3.62 6.75 -26.57
CA LYS A 674 4.30 5.51 -26.19
C LYS A 674 3.44 4.65 -25.26
N LEU A 675 2.81 5.26 -24.25
CA LEU A 675 1.92 4.56 -23.32
C LEU A 675 0.70 3.98 -24.05
N GLU A 676 0.08 4.76 -24.92
CA GLU A 676 -1.07 4.32 -25.72
C GLU A 676 -0.70 3.11 -26.57
N LEU A 677 0.41 3.18 -27.32
CA LEU A 677 0.88 2.09 -28.16
C LEU A 677 1.29 0.86 -27.33
N PHE A 678 1.89 1.05 -26.15
CA PHE A 678 2.25 -0.04 -25.24
C PHE A 678 1.02 -0.81 -24.79
N TYR A 679 0.00 -0.11 -24.26
CA TYR A 679 -1.21 -0.76 -23.76
C TYR A 679 -2.06 -1.34 -24.89
N ARG A 680 -1.96 -0.79 -26.10
CA ARG A 680 -2.59 -1.36 -27.29
C ARG A 680 -2.01 -2.74 -27.62
N TYR A 681 -0.68 -2.87 -27.75
CA TYR A 681 -0.04 -4.16 -27.96
C TYR A 681 -0.33 -5.15 -26.83
N TRP A 682 -0.37 -4.66 -25.57
CA TRP A 682 -0.72 -5.49 -24.43
C TRP A 682 -2.14 -6.06 -24.54
N CYS A 683 -3.13 -5.21 -24.81
CA CYS A 683 -4.52 -5.63 -25.02
C CYS A 683 -4.65 -6.65 -26.16
N LEU A 684 -3.92 -6.45 -27.27
CA LEU A 684 -3.89 -7.39 -28.39
C LEU A 684 -3.39 -8.77 -27.97
N LYS A 685 -2.22 -8.84 -27.31
CA LYS A 685 -1.63 -10.09 -26.82
C LYS A 685 -2.55 -10.80 -25.83
N GLU A 686 -3.03 -10.09 -24.81
CA GLU A 686 -3.94 -10.67 -23.80
C GLU A 686 -5.26 -11.15 -24.41
N SER A 687 -5.86 -10.39 -25.34
CA SER A 687 -7.09 -10.81 -26.00
C SER A 687 -6.91 -12.11 -26.79
N TYR A 688 -5.79 -12.26 -27.51
CA TYR A 688 -5.45 -13.49 -28.23
C TYR A 688 -5.24 -14.67 -27.27
N LEU A 689 -4.41 -14.50 -26.24
CA LEU A 689 -4.13 -15.55 -25.25
C LEU A 689 -5.39 -16.03 -24.53
N LYS A 690 -6.30 -15.10 -24.21
CA LYS A 690 -7.60 -15.40 -23.62
C LYS A 690 -8.50 -16.13 -24.60
N ALA A 691 -8.42 -15.85 -25.89
CA ALA A 691 -9.18 -16.58 -26.92
C ALA A 691 -8.76 -18.05 -26.96
N ILE A 692 -7.46 -18.33 -27.10
CA ILE A 692 -6.91 -19.69 -27.22
C ILE A 692 -6.83 -20.46 -25.88
N GLY A 693 -6.87 -19.78 -24.74
CA GLY A 693 -6.95 -20.40 -23.41
C GLY A 693 -5.61 -20.82 -22.79
N PHE A 694 -4.47 -20.39 -23.34
CA PHE A 694 -3.12 -20.76 -22.88
C PHE A 694 -2.58 -19.91 -21.72
N GLY A 695 -3.15 -18.72 -21.47
CA GLY A 695 -2.61 -17.75 -20.49
C GLY A 695 -1.21 -17.24 -20.87
N ILE A 696 -0.53 -16.51 -19.98
CA ILE A 696 0.81 -15.90 -20.22
C ILE A 696 1.96 -16.93 -20.09
N ARG A 697 1.75 -18.16 -20.55
CA ARG A 697 2.74 -19.25 -20.42
C ARG A 697 3.64 -19.41 -21.65
N CYS A 698 3.33 -18.72 -22.72
CA CYS A 698 4.13 -18.68 -23.94
C CYS A 698 5.05 -17.47 -23.96
N ASP A 699 6.12 -17.56 -24.74
CA ASP A 699 7.01 -16.43 -24.99
C ASP A 699 6.27 -15.36 -25.82
N LEU A 700 5.97 -14.23 -25.19
CA LEU A 700 5.23 -13.13 -25.84
C LEU A 700 6.03 -12.43 -26.93
N SER A 701 7.36 -12.53 -26.89
CA SER A 701 8.23 -11.91 -27.90
C SER A 701 8.06 -12.54 -29.29
N GLN A 702 7.55 -13.78 -29.36
CA GLN A 702 7.27 -14.49 -30.60
C GLN A 702 5.98 -14.01 -31.29
N MET A 703 5.16 -13.17 -30.62
CA MET A 703 3.94 -12.60 -31.17
C MET A 703 4.20 -11.20 -31.70
N HIS A 704 3.85 -10.97 -32.96
CA HIS A 704 4.00 -9.69 -33.64
C HIS A 704 2.67 -9.24 -34.25
N PHE A 705 2.26 -8.02 -33.91
CA PHE A 705 1.04 -7.39 -34.45
C PHE A 705 1.34 -6.27 -35.44
N THR A 706 0.56 -6.21 -36.52
CA THR A 706 0.61 -5.14 -37.52
C THR A 706 -0.77 -4.53 -37.77
N PHE A 707 -0.83 -3.20 -37.97
CA PHE A 707 -2.08 -2.46 -38.17
C PHE A 707 -1.85 -1.16 -38.95
N SER A 708 -2.93 -0.51 -39.40
CA SER A 708 -2.89 0.59 -40.38
C SER A 708 -2.36 1.91 -39.82
N SER A 709 -2.66 2.20 -38.55
CA SER A 709 -2.24 3.41 -37.83
C SER A 709 -1.71 3.05 -36.46
N LEU A 710 -0.61 3.69 -36.03
CA LEU A 710 -0.02 3.49 -34.70
C LEU A 710 -0.85 4.09 -33.57
N ILE A 711 -1.53 5.20 -33.85
CA ILE A 711 -2.41 5.89 -32.90
C ILE A 711 -3.85 5.56 -33.26
N LEU A 712 -4.67 5.24 -32.24
CA LEU A 712 -6.09 4.96 -32.40
C LEU A 712 -6.91 6.02 -31.66
N PRO A 713 -7.39 7.08 -32.34
CA PRO A 713 -8.13 8.14 -31.67
C PRO A 713 -9.36 7.64 -30.94
N VAL A 714 -9.71 8.28 -29.81
CA VAL A 714 -10.92 7.95 -29.05
C VAL A 714 -12.15 8.11 -29.93
N GLY A 715 -13.00 7.09 -29.97
CA GLY A 715 -14.20 7.04 -30.81
C GLY A 715 -13.97 6.49 -32.22
N GLN A 716 -12.73 6.13 -32.58
CA GLN A 716 -12.41 5.36 -33.79
C GLN A 716 -12.19 3.88 -33.47
N PHE A 717 -12.16 3.07 -34.53
CA PHE A 717 -12.03 1.62 -34.48
C PHE A 717 -10.97 1.14 -35.46
N GLU A 718 -10.23 0.10 -35.08
CA GLU A 718 -9.35 -0.65 -35.99
C GLU A 718 -9.77 -2.12 -36.00
N ILE A 719 -9.81 -2.69 -37.20
CA ILE A 719 -10.25 -4.08 -37.45
C ILE A 719 -9.34 -4.84 -38.41
N ASN A 720 -8.33 -4.18 -38.99
CA ASN A 720 -7.41 -4.78 -39.96
C ASN A 720 -6.11 -5.27 -39.31
N THR A 721 -6.11 -5.39 -37.99
CA THR A 721 -4.94 -5.82 -37.23
C THR A 721 -4.65 -7.29 -37.48
N LYS A 722 -3.39 -7.60 -37.81
CA LYS A 722 -2.92 -8.95 -38.15
C LYS A 722 -1.92 -9.45 -37.13
N LEU A 723 -1.96 -10.76 -36.87
CA LEU A 723 -1.05 -11.48 -35.99
C LEU A 723 -0.10 -12.37 -36.80
N VAL A 724 1.18 -12.33 -36.45
CA VAL A 724 2.17 -13.35 -36.77
C VAL A 724 2.66 -13.95 -35.46
N PHE A 725 2.67 -15.27 -35.35
CA PHE A 725 3.18 -15.98 -34.18
C PHE A 725 4.16 -17.07 -34.63
N ASP A 726 5.38 -17.05 -34.10
CA ASP A 726 6.46 -17.97 -34.51
C ASP A 726 6.65 -18.01 -36.04
N GLU A 727 6.81 -16.82 -36.64
CA GLU A 727 6.94 -16.58 -38.09
C GLU A 727 5.74 -17.01 -38.95
N THR A 728 4.66 -17.52 -38.34
CA THR A 728 3.48 -18.01 -39.03
C THR A 728 2.34 -16.98 -38.98
N PRO A 729 1.80 -16.53 -40.14
CA PRO A 729 0.64 -15.64 -40.16
C PRO A 729 -0.64 -16.35 -39.70
N HIS A 730 -1.32 -15.76 -38.72
CA HIS A 730 -2.58 -16.24 -38.17
C HIS A 730 -3.76 -15.40 -38.69
N ASN A 731 -4.10 -15.59 -39.97
CA ASN A 731 -5.15 -14.81 -40.65
C ASN A 731 -6.58 -15.25 -40.29
N GLU A 732 -6.74 -16.36 -39.57
CA GLU A 732 -8.03 -16.85 -39.10
C GLU A 732 -8.60 -16.04 -37.92
N PHE A 733 -7.76 -15.22 -37.27
CA PHE A 733 -8.16 -14.39 -36.14
C PHE A 733 -8.45 -12.94 -36.57
N THR A 734 -9.56 -12.42 -36.07
CA THR A 734 -9.98 -11.03 -36.22
C THR A 734 -9.82 -10.31 -34.89
N PHE A 735 -9.33 -9.07 -34.95
CA PHE A 735 -9.12 -8.20 -33.80
C PHE A 735 -9.95 -6.93 -33.96
N GLU A 736 -10.76 -6.61 -32.95
CA GLU A 736 -11.52 -5.36 -32.87
C GLU A 736 -10.92 -4.49 -31.77
N GLU A 737 -10.37 -3.34 -32.14
CA GLU A 737 -9.71 -2.42 -31.23
C GLU A 737 -10.51 -1.12 -31.08
N CYS A 738 -10.62 -0.61 -29.85
CA CYS A 738 -11.23 0.68 -29.58
C CYS A 738 -10.77 1.28 -28.25
N HIS A 739 -11.08 2.55 -28.04
CA HIS A 739 -11.00 3.20 -26.72
C HIS A 739 -12.42 3.37 -26.13
N LEU A 740 -12.64 2.87 -24.91
CA LEU A 740 -13.90 3.06 -24.18
C LEU A 740 -14.05 4.51 -23.69
N ASP A 741 -12.92 5.09 -23.30
CA ASP A 741 -12.74 6.51 -22.98
C ASP A 741 -11.25 6.86 -23.17
N PRO A 742 -10.82 8.13 -22.99
CA PRO A 742 -9.43 8.53 -23.20
C PRO A 742 -8.38 7.85 -22.33
N ARG A 743 -8.78 7.01 -21.37
CA ARG A 743 -7.89 6.30 -20.45
C ARG A 743 -8.04 4.79 -20.53
N HIS A 744 -8.87 4.23 -21.42
CA HIS A 744 -9.10 2.78 -21.46
C HIS A 744 -9.09 2.26 -22.89
N ALA A 745 -8.07 1.46 -23.22
CA ALA A 745 -7.99 0.69 -24.46
C ALA A 745 -8.69 -0.65 -24.27
N ALA A 746 -9.42 -1.11 -25.27
CA ALA A 746 -10.09 -2.41 -25.26
C ALA A 746 -9.86 -3.13 -26.59
N CYS A 747 -9.70 -4.45 -26.51
CA CYS A 747 -9.54 -5.31 -27.67
C CYS A 747 -10.40 -6.57 -27.54
N VAL A 748 -10.97 -7.03 -28.65
CA VAL A 748 -11.65 -8.33 -28.76
C VAL A 748 -11.03 -9.15 -29.87
N CYS A 749 -10.74 -10.41 -29.58
CA CYS A 749 -10.19 -11.39 -30.52
C CYS A 749 -11.17 -12.57 -30.67
N TYR A 750 -11.43 -12.99 -31.91
CA TYR A 750 -12.25 -14.15 -32.25
C TYR A 750 -11.88 -14.68 -33.63
N LYS A 751 -12.41 -15.85 -34.03
CA LYS A 751 -12.22 -16.39 -35.38
C LYS A 751 -13.38 -16.06 -36.30
N ASP A 752 -13.07 -15.72 -37.55
CA ASP A 752 -14.06 -15.37 -38.58
C ASP A 752 -14.44 -16.57 -39.48
N ASP A 753 -13.97 -17.77 -39.16
CA ASP A 753 -14.12 -18.98 -39.98
C ASP A 753 -15.50 -19.65 -39.88
N SER A 754 -16.37 -19.22 -38.95
CA SER A 754 -17.68 -19.86 -38.70
C SER A 754 -18.73 -18.92 -38.08
N LEU A 755 -18.80 -17.64 -38.47
CA LEU A 755 -19.87 -16.77 -38.00
C LEU A 755 -21.23 -17.23 -38.54
N GLU A 756 -22.19 -17.43 -37.64
CA GLU A 756 -23.60 -17.66 -37.99
C GLU A 756 -24.14 -16.58 -38.94
N ALA A 757 -25.06 -16.95 -39.84
CA ALA A 757 -25.58 -16.07 -40.89
C ALA A 757 -26.14 -14.73 -40.37
N GLU A 758 -26.70 -14.72 -39.16
CA GLU A 758 -27.21 -13.52 -38.49
C GLU A 758 -26.08 -12.55 -38.07
N CYS A 759 -24.89 -13.09 -37.76
CA CYS A 759 -23.69 -12.34 -37.40
C CYS A 759 -22.87 -11.88 -38.61
N GLU A 760 -23.05 -12.51 -39.78
CA GLU A 760 -22.33 -12.23 -41.03
C GLU A 760 -22.43 -10.75 -41.45
N GLN A 761 -23.54 -10.07 -41.15
CA GLN A 761 -23.72 -8.64 -41.44
C GLN A 761 -22.68 -7.73 -40.76
N HIS A 762 -22.03 -8.24 -39.71
CA HIS A 762 -20.97 -7.58 -38.94
C HIS A 762 -19.57 -8.03 -39.36
N ARG A 763 -19.43 -8.98 -40.29
CA ARG A 763 -18.13 -9.37 -40.84
C ARG A 763 -17.42 -8.16 -41.45
N GLY A 764 -16.18 -7.91 -41.04
CA GLY A 764 -15.42 -6.75 -41.47
C GLY A 764 -16.01 -5.39 -41.02
N LYS A 765 -16.87 -5.37 -39.98
CA LYS A 765 -17.40 -4.14 -39.37
C LYS A 765 -17.20 -4.16 -37.88
N CYS A 766 -16.88 -3.01 -37.30
CA CYS A 766 -16.70 -2.92 -35.86
C CYS A 766 -18.04 -2.98 -35.12
N ILE A 767 -18.07 -3.73 -34.02
CA ILE A 767 -19.17 -3.74 -33.05
C ILE A 767 -18.74 -2.84 -31.87
N PRO A 768 -19.36 -1.68 -31.66
CA PRO A 768 -18.97 -0.79 -30.57
C PRO A 768 -19.37 -1.35 -29.21
N PHE A 769 -18.54 -1.14 -28.19
CA PHE A 769 -18.93 -1.44 -26.80
C PHE A 769 -20.11 -0.57 -26.36
N GLN A 770 -21.18 -1.23 -25.92
CA GLN A 770 -22.34 -0.59 -25.33
C GLN A 770 -22.20 -0.50 -23.82
N LEU A 771 -22.38 0.69 -23.27
CA LEU A 771 -22.42 0.88 -21.82
C LEU A 771 -23.74 0.33 -21.26
N VAL A 772 -23.67 -0.67 -20.39
CA VAL A 772 -24.84 -1.29 -19.76
C VAL A 772 -25.00 -0.83 -18.30
N THR A 773 -26.23 -0.88 -17.79
CA THR A 773 -26.55 -0.60 -16.37
C THR A 773 -26.84 -1.91 -15.63
N MET A 774 -26.68 -1.89 -14.30
CA MET A 774 -26.98 -3.09 -13.50
C MET A 774 -28.47 -3.44 -13.53
N ASP A 775 -29.36 -2.45 -13.63
CA ASP A 775 -30.80 -2.69 -13.79
C ASP A 775 -31.12 -3.47 -15.07
N PHE A 776 -30.44 -3.15 -16.18
CA PHE A 776 -30.58 -3.89 -17.43
C PHE A 776 -30.06 -5.33 -17.29
N VAL A 777 -28.90 -5.49 -16.63
CA VAL A 777 -28.30 -6.81 -16.38
C VAL A 777 -29.23 -7.69 -15.53
N LEU A 778 -29.93 -7.09 -14.55
CA LEU A 778 -30.81 -7.79 -13.62
C LEU A 778 -32.27 -7.92 -14.08
N GLN A 779 -32.66 -7.33 -15.21
CA GLN A 779 -34.06 -7.24 -15.65
C GLN A 779 -34.82 -8.59 -15.68
N ASP A 780 -34.11 -9.70 -15.85
CA ASP A 780 -34.65 -11.06 -15.94
C ASP A 780 -33.94 -12.04 -14.97
N ALA A 781 -33.22 -11.51 -13.98
CA ALA A 781 -32.45 -12.32 -13.06
C ALA A 781 -33.35 -12.99 -12.03
N VAL A 782 -33.12 -14.28 -11.79
CA VAL A 782 -33.78 -15.05 -10.73
C VAL A 782 -32.76 -15.47 -9.67
N THR A 783 -33.22 -15.65 -8.45
CA THR A 783 -32.40 -16.12 -7.33
C THR A 783 -32.12 -17.61 -7.49
N LEU A 784 -30.85 -17.99 -7.42
CA LEU A 784 -30.33 -19.35 -7.58
C LEU A 784 -29.88 -19.97 -6.26
N ASN A 785 -29.73 -19.14 -5.24
CA ASN A 785 -29.28 -19.54 -3.92
C ASN A 785 -29.87 -18.61 -2.85
N ASP A 786 -29.78 -19.05 -1.59
CA ASP A 786 -30.27 -18.31 -0.42
C ASP A 786 -29.17 -17.49 0.27
N GLU A 787 -28.06 -17.21 -0.43
CA GLU A 787 -26.93 -16.47 0.14
C GLU A 787 -27.29 -14.99 0.32
N GLU A 788 -27.40 -14.54 1.57
CA GLU A 788 -27.73 -13.14 1.86
C GLU A 788 -26.50 -12.27 2.20
N ALA A 789 -25.33 -12.88 2.43
CA ALA A 789 -24.19 -12.15 2.96
C ALA A 789 -22.82 -12.68 2.48
N ILE A 790 -22.20 -11.92 1.58
CA ILE A 790 -20.74 -11.79 1.63
C ILE A 790 -20.46 -10.60 2.55
N PRO A 791 -19.67 -10.75 3.64
CA PRO A 791 -19.24 -9.62 4.43
C PRO A 791 -18.36 -8.73 3.54
N VAL A 792 -18.97 -7.76 2.89
CA VAL A 792 -18.24 -6.65 2.26
C VAL A 792 -17.89 -5.70 3.40
N PRO A 793 -16.60 -5.41 3.65
CA PRO A 793 -16.24 -4.35 4.56
C PRO A 793 -16.92 -3.04 4.11
N GLY A 794 -17.88 -2.53 4.89
CA GLY A 794 -18.38 -1.16 4.75
C GLY A 794 -19.64 -0.90 3.92
N LEU A 795 -20.61 -1.82 3.85
CA LEU A 795 -21.96 -1.48 3.35
C LEU A 795 -22.80 -0.79 4.46
N CYS A 796 -22.54 0.49 4.73
CA CYS A 796 -23.46 1.40 5.44
C CYS A 796 -23.75 2.65 4.59
N LYS A 797 -25.03 3.01 4.52
CA LYS A 797 -25.69 3.96 3.60
C LYS A 797 -25.22 5.42 3.76
N ALA A 798 -25.13 6.14 2.63
CA ALA A 798 -25.07 7.60 2.58
C ALA A 798 -26.49 8.22 2.51
N VAL A 799 -26.69 9.35 3.20
CA VAL A 799 -27.83 10.28 3.03
C VAL A 799 -27.24 11.66 2.73
N PRO A 800 -27.78 12.44 1.78
CA PRO A 800 -27.20 13.72 1.40
C PRO A 800 -27.62 14.84 2.35
N ILE A 801 -26.77 15.84 2.61
CA ILE A 801 -27.08 17.28 2.84
C ILE A 801 -25.76 18.09 2.85
N GLY A 802 -25.82 19.32 2.35
CA GLY A 802 -24.69 20.23 2.10
C GLY A 802 -24.22 21.08 3.28
N ALA A 803 -23.26 21.96 2.96
CA ALA A 803 -22.56 22.94 3.80
C ALA A 803 -22.01 22.39 5.13
N LEU A 804 -20.70 22.09 5.12
CA LEU A 804 -19.84 21.71 6.25
C LEU A 804 -20.26 22.36 7.58
N ASP A 805 -21.09 21.66 8.35
CA ASP A 805 -21.31 21.93 9.76
C ASP A 805 -20.53 20.88 10.58
N PHE A 806 -19.43 21.33 11.20
CA PHE A 806 -18.53 20.50 12.00
C PHE A 806 -19.11 20.14 13.38
N SER A 807 -20.37 20.51 13.67
CA SER A 807 -21.02 20.30 14.96
C SER A 807 -21.66 18.92 15.14
N CYS A 808 -22.04 18.21 14.07
CA CYS A 808 -22.79 16.94 14.19
C CYS A 808 -21.96 15.67 14.41
N TYR A 809 -20.61 15.73 14.41
CA TYR A 809 -19.76 14.54 14.65
C TYR A 809 -19.64 14.13 16.13
N LEU A 810 -20.43 14.73 17.03
CA LEU A 810 -20.35 14.48 18.47
C LEU A 810 -21.40 13.52 19.05
N VAL A 811 -22.36 12.99 18.27
CA VAL A 811 -23.38 12.08 18.83
C VAL A 811 -23.62 10.87 17.93
N SER A 812 -22.78 9.84 18.07
CA SER A 812 -23.14 8.42 18.19
C SER A 812 -21.89 7.57 17.98
N ARG A 813 -21.52 6.84 19.04
CA ARG A 813 -20.53 5.76 19.03
C ARG A 813 -21.18 4.48 18.56
#